data_AF-A0A670KF69-F1
#
_entry.id   AF-A0A670KF69-F1
#
_cell.length_a   1.000
_cell.length_b   1.000
_cell.length_c   1.000
_cell.angle_alpha   90.00
_cell.angle_beta   90.00
_cell.angle_gamma   90.00
#
_symmetry.space_group_name_H-M   'P 1'
#
loop_
_entity.id
_entity.type
_entity.pdbx_description
1 polymer ?
#
loop_
_entity_poly.entity_id
_entity_poly.type
_entity_poly.pdbx_seq_one_letter_code
_entity_poly.pdbx_strand_id
1 'polypeptide(L)'
;MNLPPDKARLLRQYDNEKKWDLICDQERFQVKNPPHTYIQKLKSFLDPGVTRKVSRSEYLMYFRRRVQESTKVLRELEISLRTNHIGWVREFLNDENKGLDVLVDYLSFAQYSLFARYTTLPSRKALKNSRLVSQKDDVHVCILCLRAIMNYQYGFNLVMSHPHAVNEIALSLNNKNPRTKALVLELLAAVCLVRGGHEIILAAFENFKEVCKEQHRFEKLMEYFRNEDSNIDFMVACMQFINIVVHSVEDMNFRVHLQYEFTKLGLEEFLQKSRHTESEKLQVQIQAYLDNVFDVGGLLEDAETKNVALEKVEELEEHLSHRLGRGGLINVSLLGQETYESASNQVHTLRRIIKEKEEAFRRHYTSRPTGGDHLPLPPPPGAEVNFSDIPEDDLRLPVLPPMEAAPPPPPPPPPLPPPPPPLPGKSKGKKAKPIKTKFRLPVFNWTALKPNQISGTVFSELDDEKILEDLDLDKFEELFKTKAQGPAIDLLCSKNKASHKAANKVTLLEANRAKNLAITLRKAGRSTEEICKAIHTFDLKTLPVDFVECLMRFLPTENEVKLLRQYEKERKPLEELSDEDRFMLHFSKVERLTQRMAIMAFLGNFSENIQMLMPQLSAIIAASASVKSSQKLKRMLEIILALGNYMNSSKRGSVYGFKLQSLDLLLDTKSTDRKLTLLHFIAMMVKEKYPELSTFWQELHFVEKAAAVSLENVLLDVKELGRGMELIRRECSLRDHSILRSFLNANEGKLDRLQKDAKTAEEAYNTVVRYFGESPKTTPPSVFFPVFARFIRSYKVCKLEPTCQSPPKCFPFQLCDSHARQPTRQRVVQLSLDFLNLLSTAPPCGQER
;
A
#
# COMPACT_ATOMS: atom_id res chain seq x y z
N MET A 1 -9.97 13.33 -19.99
CA MET A 1 -10.74 12.19 -19.48
C MET A 1 -9.74 11.23 -18.87
N ASN A 2 -9.92 10.83 -17.60
CA ASN A 2 -9.09 9.79 -16.98
C ASN A 2 -9.52 8.43 -17.54
N LEU A 3 -9.09 8.14 -18.76
CA LEU A 3 -9.35 6.88 -19.45
C LEU A 3 -8.06 6.06 -19.47
N PRO A 4 -8.11 4.73 -19.23
CA PRO A 4 -6.96 3.87 -19.42
C PRO A 4 -6.35 4.07 -20.83
N PRO A 5 -5.01 4.17 -20.99
CA PRO A 5 -4.33 4.33 -22.27
C PRO A 5 -4.83 3.45 -23.41
N ASP A 6 -5.33 2.23 -23.18
CA ASP A 6 -5.88 1.38 -24.25
C ASP A 6 -7.24 1.88 -24.73
N LYS A 7 -8.10 2.33 -23.80
CA LYS A 7 -9.37 2.99 -24.13
C LYS A 7 -9.13 4.38 -24.70
N ALA A 8 -8.11 5.09 -24.23
CA ALA A 8 -7.69 6.37 -24.80
C ALA A 8 -7.11 6.19 -26.21
N ARG A 9 -6.36 5.11 -26.48
CA ARG A 9 -5.85 4.75 -27.81
C ARG A 9 -7.00 4.37 -28.74
N LEU A 10 -7.98 3.60 -28.27
CA LEU A 10 -9.19 3.26 -29.03
C LEU A 10 -10.02 4.53 -29.35
N LEU A 11 -10.21 5.42 -28.37
CA LEU A 11 -10.86 6.71 -28.58
C LEU A 11 -10.05 7.62 -29.51
N ARG A 12 -8.72 7.62 -29.43
CA ARG A 12 -7.84 8.36 -30.36
C ARG A 12 -8.01 7.88 -31.81
N GLN A 13 -8.25 6.58 -32.02
CA GLN A 13 -8.49 5.95 -33.32
C GLN A 13 -9.87 6.25 -33.92
N TYR A 14 -10.83 6.77 -33.13
CA TYR A 14 -12.13 7.19 -33.67
C TYR A 14 -12.01 8.53 -34.39
N ASP A 15 -12.72 8.67 -35.50
CA ASP A 15 -12.88 9.94 -36.20
C ASP A 15 -13.72 10.92 -35.36
N ASN A 16 -13.71 12.18 -35.80
CA ASN A 16 -14.38 13.25 -35.06
C ASN A 16 -15.90 13.09 -35.06
N GLU A 17 -16.50 12.48 -36.09
CA GLU A 17 -17.92 12.15 -36.13
C GLU A 17 -18.28 11.13 -35.04
N LYS A 18 -17.56 10.01 -34.96
CA LYS A 18 -17.85 8.98 -33.94
C LYS A 18 -17.55 9.45 -32.51
N LYS A 19 -16.58 10.34 -32.32
CA LYS A 19 -16.36 11.02 -31.03
C LYS A 19 -17.51 11.97 -30.66
N TRP A 20 -18.04 12.69 -31.65
CA TRP A 20 -19.19 13.57 -31.46
C TRP A 20 -20.46 12.77 -31.17
N ASP A 21 -20.67 11.65 -31.87
CA ASP A 21 -21.77 10.72 -31.60
C ASP A 21 -21.70 10.16 -30.17
N LEU A 22 -20.50 9.80 -29.68
CA LEU A 22 -20.32 9.38 -28.28
C LEU A 22 -20.67 10.47 -27.26
N ILE A 23 -20.37 11.74 -27.58
CA ILE A 23 -20.74 12.88 -26.72
C ILE A 23 -22.25 13.12 -26.78
N CYS A 24 -22.84 13.09 -27.96
CA CYS A 24 -24.28 13.22 -28.15
C CYS A 24 -25.05 12.06 -27.49
N ASP A 25 -24.53 10.84 -27.53
CA ASP A 25 -25.10 9.68 -26.83
C ASP A 25 -25.00 9.84 -25.31
N GLN A 26 -23.91 10.44 -24.82
CA GLN A 26 -23.75 10.77 -23.41
C GLN A 26 -24.72 11.88 -22.95
N GLU A 27 -25.04 12.85 -23.82
CA GLU A 27 -26.05 13.89 -23.56
C GLU A 27 -27.49 13.36 -23.66
N ARG A 28 -27.73 12.34 -24.49
CA ARG A 28 -29.02 11.65 -24.60
C ARG A 28 -29.27 10.66 -23.45
N PHE A 29 -28.24 10.29 -22.70
CA PHE A 29 -28.35 9.40 -21.56
C PHE A 29 -29.08 10.08 -20.39
N GLN A 30 -30.34 9.69 -20.17
CA GLN A 30 -31.09 10.13 -19.00
C GLN A 30 -30.96 9.15 -17.84
N VAL A 31 -30.54 9.69 -16.69
CA VAL A 31 -30.46 8.94 -15.43
C VAL A 31 -31.87 8.49 -15.03
N LYS A 32 -32.05 7.18 -14.81
CA LYS A 32 -33.35 6.58 -14.45
C LYS A 32 -33.91 7.12 -13.12
N ASN A 33 -33.07 7.20 -12.09
CA ASN A 33 -33.42 7.82 -10.81
C ASN A 33 -32.19 8.54 -10.21
N PRO A 34 -32.38 9.67 -9.51
CA PRO A 34 -31.30 10.36 -8.81
C PRO A 34 -30.80 9.55 -7.59
N PRO A 35 -29.55 9.78 -7.11
CA PRO A 35 -28.94 9.03 -6.01
C PRO A 35 -29.79 8.96 -4.74
N HIS A 36 -30.38 10.08 -4.32
CA HIS A 36 -31.20 10.16 -3.10
C HIS A 36 -32.39 9.19 -3.10
N THR A 37 -32.93 8.84 -4.28
CA THR A 37 -34.06 7.89 -4.38
C THR A 37 -33.65 6.48 -3.95
N TYR A 38 -32.45 6.02 -4.34
CA TYR A 38 -31.94 4.72 -3.93
C TYR A 38 -31.61 4.72 -2.43
N ILE A 39 -31.00 5.80 -1.95
CA ILE A 39 -30.60 5.97 -0.55
C ILE A 39 -31.83 5.95 0.38
N GLN A 40 -32.89 6.67 0.04
CA GLN A 40 -34.13 6.67 0.81
C GLN A 40 -34.78 5.28 0.85
N LYS A 41 -34.77 4.54 -0.27
CA LYS A 41 -35.29 3.16 -0.31
C LYS A 41 -34.48 2.23 0.58
N LEU A 42 -33.14 2.28 0.53
CA LEU A 42 -32.26 1.48 1.39
C LEU A 42 -32.47 1.81 2.87
N LYS A 43 -32.53 3.10 3.24
CA LYS A 43 -32.87 3.54 4.61
C LYS A 43 -34.24 3.01 5.07
N SER A 44 -35.23 2.97 4.17
CA SER A 44 -36.57 2.45 4.49
C SER A 44 -36.59 0.95 4.81
N PHE A 45 -35.59 0.19 4.38
CA PHE A 45 -35.43 -1.23 4.71
C PHE A 45 -34.73 -1.44 6.06
N LEU A 46 -34.01 -0.42 6.56
CA LEU A 46 -33.32 -0.41 7.85
C LEU A 46 -34.22 -0.01 9.02
N ASP A 47 -35.24 0.84 8.78
CA ASP A 47 -36.10 1.40 9.84
C ASP A 47 -37.19 0.40 10.33
N PRO A 48 -37.16 -0.04 11.61
CA PRO A 48 -38.21 -0.87 12.20
C PRO A 48 -39.42 -0.07 12.74
N GLY A 49 -39.38 1.27 12.70
CA GLY A 49 -40.25 2.18 13.46
C GLY A 49 -41.48 2.73 12.73
N VAL A 50 -41.54 2.66 11.40
CA VAL A 50 -42.66 3.25 10.63
C VAL A 50 -43.80 2.24 10.49
N THR A 51 -44.61 2.09 11.54
CA THR A 51 -46.07 1.84 11.50
C THR A 51 -46.60 1.49 12.90
N ARG A 52 -46.83 2.49 13.75
CA ARG A 52 -47.45 2.30 15.09
C ARG A 52 -48.97 1.97 15.06
N LYS A 53 -49.54 1.56 13.92
CA LYS A 53 -51.00 1.36 13.76
C LYS A 53 -51.42 0.10 12.98
N VAL A 54 -50.64 -0.99 13.02
CA VAL A 54 -50.99 -2.22 12.27
C VAL A 54 -50.76 -3.47 13.12
N SER A 55 -51.59 -4.51 12.94
CA SER A 55 -51.47 -5.77 13.68
C SER A 55 -50.09 -6.43 13.46
N ARG A 56 -49.62 -7.21 14.44
CA ARG A 56 -48.31 -7.89 14.37
C ARG A 56 -48.17 -8.81 13.15
N SER A 57 -49.28 -9.38 12.67
CA SER A 57 -49.33 -10.24 11.49
C SER A 57 -49.16 -9.45 10.19
N GLU A 58 -49.91 -8.36 10.03
CA GLU A 58 -49.80 -7.45 8.87
C GLU A 58 -48.44 -6.75 8.81
N TYR A 59 -47.87 -6.33 9.94
CA TYR A 59 -46.52 -5.76 9.97
C TYR A 59 -45.48 -6.74 9.41
N LEU A 60 -45.55 -8.01 9.83
CA LEU A 60 -44.66 -9.07 9.33
C LEU A 60 -44.88 -9.35 7.85
N MET A 61 -46.11 -9.31 7.36
CA MET A 61 -46.44 -9.46 5.94
C MET A 61 -45.95 -8.26 5.11
N TYR A 62 -46.13 -7.04 5.60
CA TYR A 62 -45.73 -5.80 4.94
C TYR A 62 -44.20 -5.63 4.92
N PHE A 63 -43.52 -5.94 6.03
CA PHE A 63 -42.06 -5.97 6.09
C PHE A 63 -41.48 -7.05 5.16
N ARG A 64 -42.10 -8.25 5.10
CA ARG A 64 -41.73 -9.29 4.12
C ARG A 64 -41.87 -8.82 2.68
N ARG A 65 -42.90 -8.06 2.34
CA ARG A 65 -43.11 -7.49 1.00
C ARG A 65 -42.08 -6.40 0.67
N ARG A 66 -41.72 -5.53 1.62
CA ARG A 66 -40.67 -4.51 1.43
C ARG A 66 -39.28 -5.14 1.22
N VAL A 67 -38.93 -6.13 2.03
CA VAL A 67 -37.69 -6.92 1.88
C VAL A 67 -37.73 -7.82 0.63
N GLN A 68 -38.89 -8.03 0.00
CA GLN A 68 -38.95 -8.66 -1.32
C GLN A 68 -38.38 -7.80 -2.45
N GLU A 69 -38.44 -6.48 -2.32
CA GLU A 69 -37.99 -5.54 -3.34
C GLU A 69 -36.56 -5.03 -3.10
N SER A 70 -35.96 -5.29 -1.94
CA SER A 70 -34.61 -4.80 -1.60
C SER A 70 -33.54 -5.25 -2.58
N THR A 71 -33.54 -6.54 -2.95
CA THR A 71 -32.60 -7.10 -3.95
C THR A 71 -32.74 -6.38 -5.29
N LYS A 72 -33.97 -6.06 -5.71
CA LYS A 72 -34.23 -5.35 -6.97
C LYS A 72 -33.66 -3.93 -6.91
N VAL A 73 -33.92 -3.20 -5.81
CA VAL A 73 -33.38 -1.85 -5.61
C VAL A 73 -31.86 -1.86 -5.59
N LEU A 74 -31.24 -2.83 -4.92
CA LEU A 74 -29.78 -3.00 -4.89
C LEU A 74 -29.22 -3.32 -6.28
N ARG A 75 -29.88 -4.17 -7.08
CA ARG A 75 -29.43 -4.45 -8.47
C ARG A 75 -29.57 -3.22 -9.36
N GLU A 76 -30.65 -2.45 -9.22
CA GLU A 76 -30.80 -1.18 -9.95
C GLU A 76 -29.74 -0.15 -9.51
N LEU A 77 -29.37 -0.13 -8.24
CA LEU A 77 -28.29 0.70 -7.71
C LEU A 77 -26.92 0.25 -8.24
N GLU A 78 -26.61 -1.04 -8.25
CA GLU A 78 -25.38 -1.59 -8.82
C GLU A 78 -25.22 -1.17 -10.28
N ILE A 79 -26.28 -1.36 -11.07
CA ILE A 79 -26.29 -0.95 -12.48
C ILE A 79 -26.04 0.56 -12.58
N SER A 80 -26.74 1.37 -11.78
CA SER A 80 -26.59 2.83 -11.78
C SER A 80 -25.16 3.27 -11.43
N LEU A 81 -24.54 2.66 -10.41
CA LEU A 81 -23.15 2.93 -10.01
C LEU A 81 -22.14 2.59 -11.12
N ARG A 82 -22.42 1.55 -11.91
CA ARG A 82 -21.54 1.07 -12.98
C ARG A 82 -21.74 1.77 -14.32
N THR A 83 -22.98 2.15 -14.67
CA THR A 83 -23.34 2.62 -16.01
C THR A 83 -23.64 4.11 -16.10
N ASN A 84 -23.96 4.79 -14.99
CA ASN A 84 -24.19 6.23 -15.04
C ASN A 84 -22.88 7.00 -15.17
N HIS A 85 -22.98 8.27 -15.56
CA HIS A 85 -21.84 9.17 -15.62
C HIS A 85 -21.22 9.38 -14.22
N ILE A 86 -19.92 9.70 -14.18
CA ILE A 86 -19.16 9.82 -12.93
C ILE A 86 -19.70 10.87 -11.95
N GLY A 87 -20.36 11.92 -12.48
CA GLY A 87 -21.05 12.94 -11.67
C GLY A 87 -22.14 12.35 -10.78
N TRP A 88 -22.92 11.38 -11.28
CA TRP A 88 -23.93 10.67 -10.49
C TRP A 88 -23.31 9.89 -9.33
N VAL A 89 -22.18 9.21 -9.57
CA VAL A 89 -21.46 8.47 -8.53
C VAL A 89 -20.88 9.42 -7.48
N ARG A 90 -20.33 10.58 -7.91
CA ARG A 90 -19.88 11.63 -6.99
C ARG A 90 -21.03 12.18 -6.14
N GLU A 91 -22.18 12.41 -6.75
CA GLU A 91 -23.39 12.86 -6.04
C GLU A 91 -23.87 11.79 -5.04
N PHE A 92 -23.84 10.51 -5.39
CA PHE A 92 -24.14 9.42 -4.45
C PHE A 92 -23.20 9.39 -3.24
N LEU A 93 -21.90 9.65 -3.47
CA LEU A 93 -20.83 9.57 -2.46
C LEU A 93 -20.56 10.87 -1.70
N ASN A 94 -21.26 11.97 -2.01
CA ASN A 94 -20.99 13.26 -1.39
C ASN A 94 -21.47 13.33 0.07
N ASP A 95 -21.07 14.39 0.78
CA ASP A 95 -21.38 14.59 2.20
C ASP A 95 -22.88 14.78 2.49
N GLU A 96 -23.67 15.16 1.48
CA GLU A 96 -25.13 15.35 1.61
C GLU A 96 -25.87 14.02 1.56
N ASN A 97 -25.56 13.18 0.58
CA ASN A 97 -26.25 11.92 0.34
C ASN A 97 -25.72 10.79 1.23
N LYS A 98 -24.41 10.78 1.53
CA LYS A 98 -23.73 9.75 2.33
C LYS A 98 -24.09 8.32 1.89
N GLY A 99 -24.12 8.10 0.57
CA GLY A 99 -24.58 6.85 0.00
C GLY A 99 -23.71 5.65 0.37
N LEU A 100 -22.41 5.87 0.60
CA LEU A 100 -21.49 4.83 1.07
C LEU A 100 -21.88 4.34 2.49
N ASP A 101 -22.07 5.25 3.44
CA ASP A 101 -22.45 4.92 4.82
C ASP A 101 -23.72 4.07 4.84
N VAL A 102 -24.73 4.47 4.07
CA VAL A 102 -26.03 3.78 3.98
C VAL A 102 -25.89 2.37 3.39
N LEU A 103 -25.00 2.22 2.40
CA LEU A 103 -24.72 0.92 1.79
C LEU A 103 -23.99 -0.01 2.77
N VAL A 104 -23.02 0.53 3.53
CA VAL A 104 -22.28 -0.22 4.56
C VAL A 104 -23.18 -0.60 5.72
N ASP A 105 -24.04 0.30 6.20
CA ASP A 105 -25.05 0.02 7.24
C ASP A 105 -26.02 -1.08 6.80
N TYR A 106 -26.46 -1.03 5.53
CA TYR A 106 -27.31 -2.07 4.95
C TYR A 106 -26.59 -3.42 4.85
N LEU A 107 -25.32 -3.42 4.44
CA LEU A 107 -24.50 -4.62 4.38
C LEU A 107 -24.37 -5.27 5.78
N SER A 108 -24.05 -4.47 6.79
CA SER A 108 -23.94 -4.92 8.18
C SER A 108 -25.26 -5.53 8.67
N PHE A 109 -26.40 -4.87 8.40
CA PHE A 109 -27.73 -5.39 8.72
C PHE A 109 -28.06 -6.70 8.00
N ALA A 110 -27.74 -6.80 6.70
CA ALA A 110 -27.97 -8.00 5.90
C ALA A 110 -27.17 -9.20 6.40
N GLN A 111 -25.96 -8.96 6.91
CA GLN A 111 -25.07 -10.01 7.39
C GLN A 111 -25.25 -10.37 8.87
N TYR A 112 -25.93 -9.51 9.64
CA TYR A 112 -26.13 -9.67 11.08
C TYR A 112 -26.60 -11.08 11.51
N SER A 113 -27.49 -11.71 10.73
CA SER A 113 -27.99 -13.06 11.02
C SER A 113 -26.98 -14.19 10.82
N LEU A 114 -25.92 -13.97 10.04
CA LEU A 114 -24.81 -14.90 9.86
C LEU A 114 -23.93 -14.96 11.12
N PHE A 115 -23.81 -13.85 11.86
CA PHE A 115 -22.91 -13.72 13.02
C PHE A 115 -23.58 -13.77 14.38
N ALA A 116 -24.92 -13.62 14.46
CA ALA A 116 -25.68 -13.64 15.70
C ALA A 116 -25.60 -14.96 16.51
N ARG A 117 -24.84 -15.97 16.06
CA ARG A 117 -24.46 -17.14 16.86
C ARG A 117 -23.28 -16.87 17.82
N TYR A 118 -22.55 -15.78 17.63
CA TYR A 118 -21.28 -15.48 18.28
C TYR A 118 -21.28 -14.21 19.15
N THR A 119 -22.40 -13.46 19.16
CA THR A 119 -22.58 -12.23 19.94
C THR A 119 -23.62 -12.39 21.05
N THR A 120 -23.33 -11.88 22.24
CA THR A 120 -24.24 -11.86 23.38
C THR A 120 -25.21 -10.67 23.28
N LEU A 121 -26.50 -11.01 23.27
CA LEU A 121 -27.72 -10.16 23.29
C LEU A 121 -28.03 -9.32 22.04
N PRO A 122 -29.08 -9.74 21.29
CA PRO A 122 -29.99 -8.72 20.73
C PRO A 122 -31.47 -9.15 20.56
N SER A 123 -32.35 -8.16 20.38
CA SER A 123 -33.81 -8.29 20.20
C SER A 123 -34.21 -9.36 19.17
N ARG A 124 -35.05 -10.34 19.58
CA ARG A 124 -35.64 -11.41 18.73
C ARG A 124 -36.22 -10.91 17.40
N LYS A 125 -36.58 -9.63 17.29
CA LYS A 125 -37.15 -9.00 16.08
C LYS A 125 -36.08 -8.68 15.01
N ALA A 126 -34.94 -8.10 15.39
CA ALA A 126 -33.86 -7.75 14.46
C ALA A 126 -33.24 -8.99 13.82
N LEU A 127 -33.05 -10.06 14.61
CA LEU A 127 -32.52 -11.33 14.15
C LEU A 127 -33.43 -12.04 13.12
N LYS A 128 -34.76 -11.97 13.29
CA LYS A 128 -35.72 -12.53 12.33
C LYS A 128 -35.73 -11.76 11.01
N ASN A 129 -35.58 -10.44 11.06
CA ASN A 129 -35.58 -9.58 9.88
C ASN A 129 -34.28 -9.74 9.08
N SER A 130 -33.12 -9.77 9.74
CA SER A 130 -31.84 -10.03 9.08
C SER A 130 -31.78 -11.42 8.44
N ARG A 131 -32.34 -12.47 9.07
CA ARG A 131 -32.42 -13.82 8.46
C ARG A 131 -33.21 -13.86 7.16
N LEU A 132 -34.22 -12.99 7.01
CA LEU A 132 -35.04 -12.87 5.80
C LEU A 132 -34.31 -12.16 4.65
N VAL A 133 -33.39 -11.25 4.97
CA VAL A 133 -32.54 -10.51 4.01
C VAL A 133 -31.32 -11.34 3.62
N SER A 134 -30.66 -11.98 4.60
CA SER A 134 -29.48 -12.83 4.42
C SER A 134 -29.71 -14.08 3.57
N GLN A 135 -30.96 -14.51 3.42
CA GLN A 135 -31.34 -15.64 2.56
C GLN A 135 -31.34 -15.29 1.07
N LYS A 136 -30.99 -14.04 0.70
CA LYS A 136 -30.98 -13.54 -0.67
C LYS A 136 -29.59 -13.09 -1.10
N ASP A 137 -29.46 -12.84 -2.41
CA ASP A 137 -28.27 -12.26 -3.03
C ASP A 137 -27.95 -10.83 -2.57
N ASP A 138 -28.67 -10.25 -1.60
CA ASP A 138 -28.47 -8.86 -1.16
C ASP A 138 -27.02 -8.58 -0.74
N VAL A 139 -26.40 -9.50 0.00
CA VAL A 139 -24.98 -9.40 0.36
C VAL A 139 -24.11 -9.40 -0.90
N HIS A 140 -24.35 -10.31 -1.84
CA HIS A 140 -23.62 -10.38 -3.11
C HIS A 140 -23.74 -9.08 -3.91
N VAL A 141 -24.95 -8.52 -4.01
CA VAL A 141 -25.21 -7.30 -4.77
C VAL A 141 -24.63 -6.06 -4.07
N CYS A 142 -24.61 -6.01 -2.74
CA CYS A 142 -23.91 -4.96 -2.00
C CYS A 142 -22.39 -4.99 -2.29
N ILE A 143 -21.78 -6.18 -2.32
CA ILE A 143 -20.37 -6.33 -2.71
C ILE A 143 -20.15 -5.90 -4.17
N LEU A 144 -21.07 -6.17 -5.09
CA LEU A 144 -21.00 -5.65 -6.46
C LEU A 144 -21.12 -4.11 -6.51
N CYS A 145 -21.97 -3.50 -5.67
CA CYS A 145 -22.04 -2.04 -5.54
C CYS A 145 -20.71 -1.46 -5.04
N LEU A 146 -20.11 -2.06 -4.01
CA LEU A 146 -18.79 -1.66 -3.50
C LEU A 146 -17.70 -1.85 -4.56
N ARG A 147 -17.74 -2.93 -5.36
CA ARG A 147 -16.85 -3.10 -6.52
C ARG A 147 -16.97 -1.95 -7.52
N ALA A 148 -18.20 -1.56 -7.86
CA ALA A 148 -18.44 -0.45 -8.77
C ALA A 148 -17.91 0.89 -8.22
N ILE A 149 -18.09 1.13 -6.92
CA ILE A 149 -17.56 2.32 -6.21
C ILE A 149 -16.03 2.31 -6.19
N MET A 150 -15.41 1.17 -5.86
CA MET A 150 -13.96 1.01 -5.79
C MET A 150 -13.28 1.07 -7.16
N ASN A 151 -14.00 0.82 -8.24
CA ASN A 151 -13.49 1.04 -9.60
C ASN A 151 -13.33 2.54 -9.94
N TYR A 152 -13.82 3.43 -9.07
CA TYR A 152 -13.58 4.86 -9.14
C TYR A 152 -12.62 5.31 -8.03
N GLN A 153 -11.50 5.94 -8.38
CA GLN A 153 -10.44 6.34 -7.43
C GLN A 153 -10.94 7.10 -6.19
N TYR A 154 -11.87 8.06 -6.35
CA TYR A 154 -12.44 8.79 -5.20
C TYR A 154 -13.28 7.86 -4.31
N GLY A 155 -14.09 6.98 -4.91
CA GLY A 155 -14.86 5.97 -4.18
C GLY A 155 -13.98 4.94 -3.48
N PHE A 156 -12.89 4.51 -4.11
CA PHE A 156 -11.87 3.63 -3.50
C PHE A 156 -11.27 4.25 -2.24
N ASN A 157 -10.83 5.51 -2.31
CA ASN A 157 -10.27 6.22 -1.16
C ASN A 157 -11.30 6.40 -0.03
N LEU A 158 -12.56 6.66 -0.37
CA LEU A 158 -13.65 6.73 0.62
C LEU A 158 -13.88 5.37 1.30
N VAL A 159 -13.89 4.26 0.56
CA VAL A 159 -14.03 2.90 1.13
C VAL A 159 -12.85 2.59 2.06
N MET A 160 -11.63 2.95 1.68
CA MET A 160 -10.42 2.69 2.47
C MET A 160 -10.36 3.54 3.75
N SER A 161 -10.88 4.77 3.72
CA SER A 161 -10.92 5.67 4.88
C SER A 161 -12.17 5.50 5.75
N HIS A 162 -13.20 4.80 5.27
CA HIS A 162 -14.44 4.58 6.01
C HIS A 162 -14.22 3.59 7.18
N PRO A 163 -14.59 3.93 8.43
CA PRO A 163 -14.24 3.17 9.64
C PRO A 163 -14.66 1.70 9.65
N HIS A 164 -15.74 1.35 8.94
CA HIS A 164 -16.32 0.02 8.96
C HIS A 164 -16.36 -0.68 7.60
N ALA A 165 -16.03 0.00 6.49
CA ALA A 165 -16.34 -0.53 5.16
C ALA A 165 -15.52 -1.79 4.83
N VAL A 166 -14.21 -1.75 5.07
CA VAL A 166 -13.32 -2.90 4.83
C VAL A 166 -13.64 -4.06 5.79
N ASN A 167 -14.02 -3.78 7.03
CA ASN A 167 -14.43 -4.81 8.00
C ASN A 167 -15.70 -5.53 7.54
N GLU A 168 -16.72 -4.80 7.09
CA GLU A 168 -17.96 -5.39 6.56
C GLU A 168 -17.73 -6.15 5.25
N ILE A 169 -16.82 -5.68 4.39
CA ILE A 169 -16.36 -6.45 3.22
C ILE A 169 -15.72 -7.76 3.69
N ALA A 170 -14.80 -7.75 4.66
CA ALA A 170 -14.15 -8.95 5.18
C ALA A 170 -15.17 -9.93 5.80
N LEU A 171 -16.09 -9.45 6.63
CA LEU A 171 -17.16 -10.27 7.24
C LEU A 171 -17.98 -11.02 6.18
N SER A 172 -18.18 -10.42 5.01
CA SER A 172 -18.88 -11.03 3.86
C SER A 172 -18.32 -12.38 3.40
N LEU A 173 -17.08 -12.74 3.78
CA LEU A 173 -16.50 -14.07 3.52
C LEU A 173 -17.31 -15.23 4.12
N ASN A 174 -18.13 -14.97 5.14
CA ASN A 174 -19.01 -15.99 5.73
C ASN A 174 -20.27 -16.27 4.87
N ASN A 175 -20.41 -15.60 3.72
CA ASN A 175 -21.48 -15.91 2.79
C ASN A 175 -21.30 -17.32 2.19
N LYS A 176 -22.39 -18.07 2.06
CA LYS A 176 -22.36 -19.44 1.52
C LYS A 176 -21.97 -19.51 0.04
N ASN A 177 -22.19 -18.43 -0.72
CA ASN A 177 -21.96 -18.42 -2.15
C ASN A 177 -20.45 -18.23 -2.46
N PRO A 178 -19.76 -19.22 -3.06
CA PRO A 178 -18.33 -19.14 -3.36
C PRO A 178 -17.98 -17.98 -4.30
N ARG A 179 -18.90 -17.61 -5.22
CA ARG A 179 -18.73 -16.43 -6.09
C ARG A 179 -18.67 -15.13 -5.30
N THR A 180 -19.41 -15.03 -4.20
CA THR A 180 -19.36 -13.87 -3.31
C THR A 180 -18.04 -13.85 -2.55
N LYS A 181 -17.60 -14.99 -2.02
CA LYS A 181 -16.32 -15.09 -1.32
C LYS A 181 -15.14 -14.71 -2.23
N ALA A 182 -15.13 -15.22 -3.47
CA ALA A 182 -14.11 -14.88 -4.47
C ALA A 182 -14.06 -13.37 -4.73
N LEU A 183 -15.22 -12.74 -4.96
CA LEU A 183 -15.31 -11.30 -5.17
C LEU A 183 -14.85 -10.49 -3.96
N VAL A 184 -15.17 -10.94 -2.74
CA VAL A 184 -14.70 -10.29 -1.51
C VAL A 184 -13.18 -10.33 -1.43
N LEU A 185 -12.56 -11.48 -1.71
CA LEU A 185 -11.10 -11.62 -1.73
C LEU A 185 -10.46 -10.76 -2.83
N GLU A 186 -11.07 -10.63 -4.01
CA GLU A 186 -10.61 -9.70 -5.05
C GLU A 186 -10.58 -8.25 -4.54
N LEU A 187 -11.63 -7.80 -3.84
CA LEU A 187 -11.68 -6.43 -3.29
C LEU A 187 -10.65 -6.22 -2.17
N LEU A 188 -10.51 -7.19 -1.26
CA LEU A 188 -9.53 -7.12 -0.18
C LEU A 188 -8.10 -7.15 -0.70
N ALA A 189 -7.82 -7.95 -1.73
CA ALA A 189 -6.54 -7.97 -2.42
C ALA A 189 -6.21 -6.60 -3.04
N ALA A 190 -7.19 -5.96 -3.68
CA ALA A 190 -7.00 -4.62 -4.25
C ALA A 190 -6.69 -3.57 -3.19
N VAL A 191 -7.31 -3.63 -2.01
CA VAL A 191 -6.98 -2.76 -0.87
C VAL A 191 -5.59 -3.10 -0.31
N CYS A 192 -5.22 -4.38 -0.23
CA CYS A 192 -3.92 -4.79 0.28
C CYS A 192 -2.73 -4.23 -0.53
N LEU A 193 -2.90 -4.04 -1.84
CA LEU A 193 -1.84 -3.62 -2.76
C LEU A 193 -1.54 -2.11 -2.73
N VAL A 194 -2.37 -1.28 -2.10
CA VAL A 194 -2.13 0.17 -2.02
C VAL A 194 -1.37 0.56 -0.76
N ARG A 195 -0.68 1.71 -0.79
CA ARG A 195 0.11 2.22 0.35
C ARG A 195 -0.78 2.40 1.59
N GLY A 196 -0.40 1.78 2.71
CA GLY A 196 -1.17 1.77 3.97
C GLY A 196 -2.36 0.80 3.98
N GLY A 197 -2.67 0.14 2.86
CA GLY A 197 -3.78 -0.80 2.77
C GLY A 197 -3.50 -2.16 3.40
N HIS A 198 -2.25 -2.60 3.44
CA HIS A 198 -1.85 -3.84 4.12
C HIS A 198 -2.25 -3.84 5.60
N GLU A 199 -1.95 -2.77 6.34
CA GLU A 199 -2.34 -2.61 7.74
C GLU A 199 -3.86 -2.66 7.95
N ILE A 200 -4.62 -2.05 7.04
CA ILE A 200 -6.09 -2.06 7.07
C ILE A 200 -6.62 -3.48 6.88
N ILE A 201 -6.04 -4.26 5.96
CA ILE A 201 -6.42 -5.66 5.74
C ILE A 201 -6.12 -6.52 6.97
N LEU A 202 -4.94 -6.37 7.57
CA LEU A 202 -4.62 -7.12 8.78
C LEU A 202 -5.53 -6.73 9.96
N ALA A 203 -5.84 -5.44 10.13
CA ALA A 203 -6.78 -4.97 11.14
C ALA A 203 -8.21 -5.48 10.89
N ALA A 204 -8.64 -5.55 9.63
CA ALA A 204 -9.94 -6.10 9.25
C ALA A 204 -10.05 -7.59 9.58
N PHE A 205 -8.98 -8.38 9.39
CA PHE A 205 -8.95 -9.78 9.79
C PHE A 205 -8.80 -10.01 11.30
N GLU A 206 -8.21 -9.07 12.05
CA GLU A 206 -8.26 -9.10 13.52
C GLU A 206 -9.69 -8.82 14.02
N ASN A 207 -10.38 -7.85 13.43
CA ASN A 207 -11.81 -7.62 13.70
C ASN A 207 -12.65 -8.85 13.32
N PHE A 208 -12.36 -9.47 12.17
CA PHE A 208 -13.03 -10.69 11.72
C PHE A 208 -12.87 -11.80 12.76
N LYS A 209 -11.66 -12.02 13.27
CA LYS A 209 -11.36 -12.97 14.35
C LYS A 209 -12.17 -12.67 15.61
N GLU A 210 -12.23 -11.42 16.06
CA GLU A 210 -12.99 -11.01 17.25
C GLU A 210 -14.51 -11.22 17.10
N VAL A 211 -15.07 -10.89 15.94
CA VAL A 211 -16.50 -10.96 15.63
C VAL A 211 -16.93 -12.42 15.38
N CYS A 212 -16.11 -13.18 14.63
CA CYS A 212 -16.36 -14.58 14.32
C CYS A 212 -15.94 -15.56 15.41
N LYS A 213 -15.22 -15.08 16.44
CA LYS A 213 -14.66 -15.89 17.54
C LYS A 213 -13.68 -16.97 17.06
N GLU A 214 -12.84 -16.63 16.09
CA GLU A 214 -11.72 -17.47 15.67
C GLU A 214 -10.60 -17.42 16.73
N GLN A 215 -9.80 -18.48 16.81
CA GLN A 215 -8.62 -18.49 17.68
C GLN A 215 -7.46 -17.74 17.03
N HIS A 216 -7.33 -17.89 15.73
CA HIS A 216 -6.29 -17.26 14.91
C HIS A 216 -6.94 -16.49 13.75
N ARG A 217 -6.33 -15.38 13.36
CA ARG A 217 -6.77 -14.65 12.17
C ARG A 217 -6.55 -15.51 10.93
N PHE A 218 -7.45 -15.40 9.95
CA PHE A 218 -7.51 -16.23 8.73
C PHE A 218 -7.97 -17.69 8.91
N GLU A 219 -8.41 -18.10 10.10
CA GLU A 219 -8.77 -19.49 10.38
C GLU A 219 -9.92 -20.00 9.50
N LYS A 220 -11.07 -19.31 9.46
CA LYS A 220 -12.17 -19.70 8.58
C LYS A 220 -11.87 -19.52 7.10
N LEU A 221 -11.02 -18.54 6.73
CA LEU A 221 -10.58 -18.41 5.36
C LEU A 221 -9.88 -19.71 4.91
N MET A 222 -8.99 -20.23 5.75
CA MET A 222 -8.31 -21.49 5.52
C MET A 222 -9.25 -22.70 5.60
N GLU A 223 -10.24 -22.68 6.50
CA GLU A 223 -11.29 -23.70 6.54
C GLU A 223 -12.09 -23.75 5.22
N TYR A 224 -12.53 -22.60 4.71
CA TYR A 224 -13.25 -22.52 3.44
C TYR A 224 -12.37 -22.94 2.27
N PHE A 225 -11.10 -22.52 2.26
CA PHE A 225 -10.16 -22.88 1.20
C PHE A 225 -9.92 -24.39 1.12
N ARG A 226 -9.83 -25.08 2.27
CA ARG A 226 -9.63 -26.54 2.33
C ARG A 226 -10.87 -27.39 2.05
N ASN A 227 -12.06 -26.83 2.29
CA ASN A 227 -13.31 -27.59 2.24
C ASN A 227 -14.14 -27.33 0.97
N GLU A 228 -13.88 -26.26 0.22
CA GLU A 228 -14.61 -25.89 -1.00
C GLU A 228 -13.88 -26.31 -2.30
N ASP A 229 -13.39 -27.56 -2.36
CA ASP A 229 -12.65 -28.15 -3.51
C ASP A 229 -13.40 -28.11 -4.85
N SER A 230 -14.72 -27.83 -4.84
CA SER A 230 -15.56 -27.81 -6.05
C SER A 230 -15.58 -26.47 -6.79
N ASN A 231 -15.05 -25.37 -6.24
CA ASN A 231 -15.07 -24.06 -6.88
C ASN A 231 -13.66 -23.50 -7.12
N ILE A 232 -13.13 -23.78 -8.32
CA ILE A 232 -11.78 -23.39 -8.74
C ILE A 232 -11.58 -21.86 -8.68
N ASP A 233 -12.56 -21.06 -9.09
CA ASP A 233 -12.43 -19.58 -9.10
C ASP A 233 -12.24 -19.03 -7.68
N PHE A 234 -12.95 -19.58 -6.69
CA PHE A 234 -12.76 -19.24 -5.29
C PHE A 234 -11.40 -19.68 -4.77
N MET A 235 -10.95 -20.90 -5.11
CA MET A 235 -9.63 -21.39 -4.72
C MET A 235 -8.50 -20.51 -5.28
N VAL A 236 -8.62 -20.09 -6.55
CA VAL A 236 -7.69 -19.15 -7.18
C VAL A 236 -7.69 -17.81 -6.44
N ALA A 237 -8.87 -17.27 -6.10
CA ALA A 237 -8.98 -16.02 -5.35
C ALA A 237 -8.38 -16.11 -3.93
N CYS A 238 -8.57 -17.24 -3.23
CA CYS A 238 -7.92 -17.52 -1.94
C CYS A 238 -6.41 -17.50 -2.08
N MET A 239 -5.87 -18.26 -3.04
CA MET A 239 -4.44 -18.37 -3.22
C MET A 239 -3.81 -17.04 -3.64
N GLN A 240 -4.45 -16.32 -4.55
CA GLN A 240 -4.04 -14.99 -4.99
C GLN A 240 -4.03 -13.99 -3.81
N PHE A 241 -5.06 -14.01 -2.96
CA PHE A 241 -5.13 -13.16 -1.78
C PHE A 241 -4.00 -13.48 -0.79
N ILE A 242 -3.74 -14.77 -0.51
CA ILE A 242 -2.64 -15.20 0.36
C ILE A 242 -1.29 -14.74 -0.20
N ASN A 243 -1.06 -14.92 -1.50
CA ASN A 243 0.17 -14.45 -2.17
C ASN A 243 0.37 -12.95 -1.97
N ILE A 244 -0.69 -12.17 -2.14
CA ILE A 244 -0.62 -10.71 -1.96
C ILE A 244 -0.36 -10.37 -0.49
N VAL A 245 -1.09 -10.93 0.46
CA VAL A 245 -0.94 -10.61 1.89
C VAL A 245 0.46 -10.98 2.42
N VAL A 246 1.00 -12.12 2.00
CA VAL A 246 2.31 -12.62 2.47
C VAL A 246 3.45 -11.94 1.71
N HIS A 247 3.39 -11.84 0.38
CA HIS A 247 4.54 -11.42 -0.43
C HIS A 247 4.59 -9.93 -0.77
N SER A 248 3.53 -9.14 -0.50
CA SER A 248 3.58 -7.67 -0.67
C SER A 248 4.32 -6.92 0.44
N VAL A 249 4.72 -7.62 1.51
CA VAL A 249 5.38 -7.04 2.68
C VAL A 249 6.87 -6.81 2.43
N GLU A 250 7.35 -5.60 2.70
CA GLU A 250 8.78 -5.22 2.58
C GLU A 250 9.64 -5.80 3.71
N ASP A 251 9.11 -5.85 4.94
CA ASP A 251 9.81 -6.43 6.09
C ASP A 251 9.85 -7.97 5.99
N MET A 252 11.06 -8.49 5.80
CA MET A 252 11.31 -9.92 5.62
C MET A 252 10.94 -10.74 6.87
N ASN A 253 11.15 -10.21 8.09
CA ASN A 253 10.78 -10.90 9.32
C ASN A 253 9.26 -10.95 9.46
N PHE A 254 8.57 -9.87 9.12
CA PHE A 254 7.12 -9.84 9.15
C PHE A 254 6.50 -10.74 8.08
N ARG A 255 7.12 -10.82 6.89
CA ARG A 255 6.74 -11.79 5.86
C ARG A 255 6.92 -13.23 6.32
N VAL A 256 8.03 -13.57 6.97
CA VAL A 256 8.24 -14.90 7.59
C VAL A 256 7.20 -15.18 8.67
N HIS A 257 6.83 -14.19 9.48
CA HIS A 257 5.77 -14.34 10.49
C HIS A 257 4.40 -14.63 9.85
N LEU A 258 4.00 -13.87 8.83
CA LEU A 258 2.76 -14.10 8.09
C LEU A 258 2.74 -15.48 7.41
N GLN A 259 3.85 -15.87 6.80
CA GLN A 259 4.02 -17.21 6.24
C GLN A 259 3.80 -18.29 7.32
N TYR A 260 4.44 -18.14 8.48
CA TYR A 260 4.29 -19.06 9.61
C TYR A 260 2.84 -19.16 10.11
N GLU A 261 2.10 -18.05 10.17
CA GLU A 261 0.68 -18.07 10.53
C GLU A 261 -0.14 -18.94 9.58
N PHE A 262 0.04 -18.78 8.26
CA PHE A 262 -0.65 -19.64 7.28
C PHE A 262 -0.17 -21.10 7.33
N THR A 263 1.12 -21.35 7.57
CA THR A 263 1.64 -22.70 7.82
C THR A 263 0.97 -23.34 9.03
N LYS A 264 0.80 -22.60 10.13
CA LYS A 264 0.10 -23.08 11.33
C LYS A 264 -1.37 -23.39 11.11
N LEU A 265 -2.00 -22.68 10.17
CA LEU A 265 -3.36 -22.96 9.75
C LEU A 265 -3.45 -24.13 8.74
N GLY A 266 -2.35 -24.80 8.40
CA GLY A 266 -2.34 -25.98 7.53
C GLY A 266 -2.31 -25.67 6.03
N LEU A 267 -1.79 -24.50 5.62
CA LEU A 267 -1.63 -24.17 4.20
C LEU A 267 -0.69 -25.16 3.49
N GLU A 268 0.45 -25.48 4.09
CA GLU A 268 1.47 -26.35 3.47
C GLU A 268 0.92 -27.75 3.14
N GLU A 269 0.22 -28.38 4.09
CA GLU A 269 -0.41 -29.70 3.91
C GLU A 269 -1.42 -29.68 2.74
N PHE A 270 -2.17 -28.58 2.63
CA PHE A 270 -3.13 -28.38 1.56
C PHE A 270 -2.45 -28.18 0.19
N LEU A 271 -1.39 -27.37 0.13
CA LEU A 271 -0.62 -27.15 -1.11
C LEU A 271 0.05 -28.45 -1.58
N GLN A 272 0.57 -29.26 -0.66
CA GLN A 272 1.16 -30.56 -0.99
C GLN A 272 0.12 -31.52 -1.59
N LYS A 273 -1.10 -31.57 -1.03
CA LYS A 273 -2.22 -32.33 -1.58
C LYS A 273 -2.68 -31.78 -2.95
N SER A 274 -2.68 -30.46 -3.11
CA SER A 274 -3.17 -29.77 -4.31
C SER A 274 -2.12 -29.58 -5.41
N ARG A 275 -0.90 -30.09 -5.23
CA ARG A 275 0.22 -29.96 -6.19
C ARG A 275 -0.07 -30.56 -7.57
N HIS A 276 -1.01 -31.50 -7.65
CA HIS A 276 -1.45 -32.17 -8.87
C HIS A 276 -2.87 -31.76 -9.28
N THR A 277 -3.27 -30.52 -9.01
CA THR A 277 -4.56 -29.99 -9.47
C THR A 277 -4.65 -29.98 -11.00
N GLU A 278 -5.82 -30.32 -11.56
CA GLU A 278 -6.08 -30.22 -13.01
C GLU A 278 -6.23 -28.76 -13.48
N SER A 279 -6.35 -27.80 -12.56
CA SER A 279 -6.52 -26.38 -12.89
C SER A 279 -5.19 -25.66 -13.07
N GLU A 280 -4.86 -25.29 -14.31
CA GLU A 280 -3.68 -24.47 -14.62
C GLU A 280 -3.67 -23.14 -13.85
N LYS A 281 -4.83 -22.48 -13.74
CA LYS A 281 -4.95 -21.18 -13.05
C LYS A 281 -4.59 -21.29 -11.57
N LEU A 282 -5.06 -22.34 -10.89
CA LEU A 282 -4.75 -22.58 -9.49
C LEU A 282 -3.29 -23.02 -9.32
N GLN A 283 -2.81 -23.88 -10.21
CA GLN A 283 -1.41 -24.34 -10.21
C GLN A 283 -0.43 -23.17 -10.33
N VAL A 284 -0.71 -22.19 -11.19
CA VAL A 284 0.11 -20.96 -11.30
C VAL A 284 0.16 -20.20 -9.97
N GLN A 285 -0.97 -20.06 -9.26
CA GLN A 285 -0.97 -19.36 -7.96
C GLN A 285 -0.26 -20.14 -6.86
N ILE A 286 -0.38 -21.47 -6.85
CA ILE A 286 0.35 -22.34 -5.92
C ILE A 286 1.85 -22.24 -6.19
N GLN A 287 2.28 -22.34 -7.45
CA GLN A 287 3.68 -22.25 -7.80
C GLN A 287 4.27 -20.88 -7.45
N ALA A 288 3.52 -19.80 -7.70
CA ALA A 288 3.91 -18.45 -7.31
C ALA A 288 4.20 -18.30 -5.80
N TYR A 289 3.46 -19.01 -4.94
CA TYR A 289 3.73 -19.03 -3.50
C TYR A 289 5.00 -19.83 -3.18
N LEU A 290 5.10 -21.04 -3.73
CA LEU A 290 6.23 -21.93 -3.48
C LEU A 290 7.56 -21.32 -3.95
N ASP A 291 7.58 -20.61 -5.08
CA ASP A 291 8.77 -19.93 -5.59
C ASP A 291 9.21 -18.75 -4.70
N ASN A 292 8.30 -18.22 -3.88
CA ASN A 292 8.50 -17.05 -3.04
C ASN A 292 8.47 -17.37 -1.54
N VAL A 293 8.44 -18.64 -1.16
CA VAL A 293 8.42 -19.07 0.25
C VAL A 293 9.80 -18.91 0.86
N PHE A 294 9.89 -18.38 2.08
CA PHE A 294 11.15 -18.36 2.83
C PHE A 294 11.34 -19.68 3.57
N ASP A 295 12.29 -20.50 3.11
CA ASP A 295 12.73 -21.69 3.82
C ASP A 295 13.71 -21.32 4.93
N VAL A 296 13.18 -20.88 6.08
CA VAL A 296 13.99 -20.53 7.24
C VAL A 296 14.81 -21.73 7.74
N GLY A 297 14.31 -22.96 7.58
CA GLY A 297 15.01 -24.18 7.95
C GLY A 297 16.25 -24.40 7.09
N GLY A 298 16.07 -24.42 5.77
CA GLY A 298 17.18 -24.51 4.82
C GLY A 298 18.19 -23.36 4.96
N LEU A 299 17.71 -22.13 5.22
CA LEU A 299 18.58 -20.98 5.46
C LEU A 299 19.45 -21.12 6.72
N LEU A 300 18.91 -21.72 7.79
CA LEU A 300 19.66 -21.99 9.02
C LEU A 300 20.68 -23.12 8.80
N GLU A 301 20.30 -24.18 8.10
CA GLU A 301 21.21 -25.27 7.72
C GLU A 301 22.35 -24.78 6.82
N ASP A 302 22.05 -23.92 5.84
CA ASP A 302 23.04 -23.27 4.98
C ASP A 302 23.97 -22.35 5.77
N ALA A 303 23.44 -21.59 6.74
CA ALA A 303 24.23 -20.71 7.60
C ALA A 303 25.14 -21.51 8.55
N GLU A 304 24.64 -22.61 9.11
CA GLU A 304 25.41 -23.53 9.95
C GLU A 304 26.52 -24.20 9.14
N THR A 305 26.20 -24.71 7.95
CA THR A 305 27.17 -25.30 7.02
C THR A 305 28.26 -24.28 6.64
N LYS A 306 27.88 -23.03 6.42
CA LYS A 306 28.82 -21.94 6.16
C LYS A 306 29.72 -21.63 7.35
N ASN A 307 29.18 -21.60 8.56
CA ASN A 307 29.97 -21.36 9.77
C ASN A 307 31.00 -22.47 9.98
N VAL A 308 30.60 -23.73 9.80
CA VAL A 308 31.52 -24.88 9.85
C VAL A 308 32.63 -24.76 8.79
N ALA A 309 32.29 -24.31 7.58
CA ALA A 309 33.27 -24.08 6.52
C ALA A 309 34.24 -22.93 6.86
N LEU A 310 33.76 -21.87 7.52
CA LEU A 310 34.59 -20.74 7.95
C LEU A 310 35.53 -21.13 9.10
N GLU A 311 35.04 -21.91 10.08
CA GLU A 311 35.88 -22.49 11.14
C GLU A 311 36.99 -23.35 10.54
N LYS A 312 36.68 -24.15 9.51
CA LYS A 312 37.70 -24.94 8.80
C LYS A 312 38.76 -24.08 8.11
N VAL A 313 38.36 -22.93 7.56
CA VAL A 313 39.30 -21.96 6.96
C VAL A 313 40.19 -21.34 8.05
N GLU A 314 39.62 -20.95 9.18
CA GLU A 314 40.37 -20.38 10.31
C GLU A 314 41.37 -21.38 10.91
N GLU A 315 40.97 -22.65 11.11
CA GLU A 315 41.88 -23.72 11.54
C GLU A 315 43.05 -23.92 10.58
N LEU A 316 42.79 -23.90 9.27
CA LEU A 316 43.83 -24.05 8.25
C LEU A 316 44.77 -22.84 8.25
N GLU A 317 44.25 -21.63 8.45
CA GLU A 317 45.03 -20.39 8.56
C GLU A 317 45.89 -20.36 9.82
N GLU A 318 45.38 -20.82 10.96
CA GLU A 318 46.17 -21.01 12.19
C GLU A 318 47.26 -22.06 12.01
N HIS A 319 46.96 -23.19 11.35
CA HIS A 319 47.96 -24.21 11.04
C HIS A 319 49.06 -23.68 10.11
N LEU A 320 48.70 -22.86 9.12
CA LEU A 320 49.64 -22.16 8.25
C LEU A 320 50.50 -21.15 9.03
N SER A 321 49.88 -20.36 9.91
CA SER A 321 50.53 -19.35 10.76
C SER A 321 51.48 -19.99 11.80
N HIS A 322 51.06 -21.07 12.45
CA HIS A 322 51.87 -21.80 13.42
C HIS A 322 53.09 -22.49 12.77
N ARG A 323 52.97 -22.97 11.51
CA ARG A 323 54.11 -23.46 10.73
C ARG A 323 55.07 -22.33 10.31
N LEU A 324 54.56 -21.13 10.01
CA LEU A 324 55.39 -19.95 9.71
C LEU A 324 56.07 -19.40 10.96
N GLY A 325 55.40 -19.40 12.12
CA GLY A 325 55.91 -18.87 13.39
C GLY A 325 56.96 -19.75 14.07
N ARG A 326 57.02 -21.05 13.78
CA ARG A 326 58.10 -21.96 14.24
C ARG A 326 59.32 -22.01 13.30
N GLY A 327 59.27 -21.33 12.16
CA GLY A 327 60.34 -21.29 11.16
C GLY A 327 61.14 -19.99 11.21
N GLY A 328 61.86 -19.75 12.32
CA GLY A 328 63.06 -18.92 12.23
C GLY A 328 64.02 -19.60 11.25
N LEU A 329 64.59 -18.81 10.34
CA LEU A 329 65.60 -19.16 9.32
C LEU A 329 66.26 -20.53 9.55
N ILE A 330 66.18 -21.40 8.51
CA ILE A 330 66.84 -22.70 8.32
C ILE A 330 65.88 -23.89 8.50
N ASN A 331 65.73 -24.66 7.41
CA ASN A 331 65.05 -25.97 7.27
C ASN A 331 63.55 -26.03 6.86
N VAL A 332 63.13 -25.26 5.85
CA VAL A 332 62.02 -25.70 4.98
C VAL A 332 62.59 -26.53 3.84
N SER A 333 62.82 -27.82 4.09
CA SER A 333 63.13 -28.80 3.05
C SER A 333 61.99 -28.88 2.03
N LEU A 334 62.32 -29.24 0.78
CA LEU A 334 61.43 -29.28 -0.40
C LEU A 334 60.04 -29.94 -0.18
N LEU A 335 59.84 -30.76 0.85
CA LEU A 335 58.56 -31.39 1.20
C LEU A 335 57.55 -30.46 1.91
N GLY A 336 58.00 -29.31 2.46
CA GLY A 336 57.12 -28.36 3.17
C GLY A 336 56.43 -27.33 2.27
N GLN A 337 56.94 -27.14 1.05
CA GLN A 337 56.48 -26.13 0.11
C GLN A 337 55.21 -26.59 -0.64
N GLU A 338 55.18 -27.85 -1.11
CA GLU A 338 53.99 -28.44 -1.75
C GLU A 338 52.78 -28.55 -0.81
N THR A 339 53.01 -28.88 0.47
CA THR A 339 51.93 -28.93 1.48
C THR A 339 51.46 -27.53 1.88
N TYR A 340 52.33 -26.52 1.87
CA TYR A 340 51.95 -25.11 2.06
C TYR A 340 51.08 -24.61 0.91
N GLU A 341 51.51 -24.89 -0.32
CA GLU A 341 50.83 -24.46 -1.54
C GLU A 341 49.49 -25.17 -1.71
N SER A 342 49.40 -26.46 -1.37
CA SER A 342 48.15 -27.23 -1.34
C SER A 342 47.16 -26.69 -0.29
N ALA A 343 47.60 -26.44 0.96
CA ALA A 343 46.75 -25.88 2.00
C ALA A 343 46.29 -24.45 1.68
N SER A 344 47.19 -23.63 1.12
CA SER A 344 46.85 -22.30 0.62
C SER A 344 45.82 -22.37 -0.52
N ASN A 345 45.99 -23.27 -1.49
CA ASN A 345 45.03 -23.46 -2.58
C ASN A 345 43.67 -23.95 -2.08
N GLN A 346 43.63 -24.80 -1.04
CA GLN A 346 42.38 -25.22 -0.40
C GLN A 346 41.66 -24.04 0.26
N VAL A 347 42.38 -23.19 1.00
CA VAL A 347 41.81 -21.97 1.61
C VAL A 347 41.27 -21.01 0.55
N HIS A 348 42.03 -20.77 -0.53
CA HIS A 348 41.57 -19.92 -1.63
C HIS A 348 40.35 -20.51 -2.35
N THR A 349 40.31 -21.83 -2.53
CA THR A 349 39.17 -22.53 -3.15
C THR A 349 37.93 -22.44 -2.27
N LEU A 350 38.06 -22.67 -0.96
CA LEU A 350 36.95 -22.56 -0.01
C LEU A 350 36.43 -21.12 0.09
N ARG A 351 37.32 -20.12 0.16
CA ARG A 351 36.93 -18.69 0.12
C ARG A 351 36.21 -18.33 -1.18
N ARG A 352 36.62 -18.88 -2.32
CA ARG A 352 35.95 -18.69 -3.61
C ARG A 352 34.56 -19.33 -3.62
N ILE A 353 34.42 -20.56 -3.13
CA ILE A 353 33.12 -21.26 -3.05
C ILE A 353 32.17 -20.53 -2.10
N ILE A 354 32.64 -20.09 -0.94
CA ILE A 354 31.84 -19.30 0.02
C ILE A 354 31.38 -18.00 -0.65
N LYS A 355 32.27 -17.29 -1.34
CA LYS A 355 31.93 -16.06 -2.07
C LYS A 355 30.95 -16.30 -3.22
N GLU A 356 31.13 -17.36 -4.01
CA GLU A 356 30.22 -17.74 -5.09
C GLU A 356 28.84 -18.12 -4.56
N LYS A 357 28.77 -18.81 -3.41
CA LYS A 357 27.52 -19.16 -2.71
C LYS A 357 26.86 -17.93 -2.08
N GLU A 358 27.62 -17.01 -1.47
CA GLU A 358 27.11 -15.73 -0.98
C GLU A 358 26.59 -14.83 -2.11
N GLU A 359 27.25 -14.84 -3.27
CA GLU A 359 26.80 -14.12 -4.44
C GLU A 359 25.58 -14.78 -5.08
N ALA A 360 25.49 -16.12 -5.10
CA ALA A 360 24.31 -16.85 -5.55
C ALA A 360 23.11 -16.60 -4.62
N PHE A 361 23.33 -16.60 -3.30
CA PHE A 361 22.36 -16.20 -2.28
C PHE A 361 21.90 -14.77 -2.52
N ARG A 362 22.85 -13.83 -2.67
CA ARG A 362 22.54 -12.44 -2.97
C ARG A 362 21.73 -12.34 -4.26
N ARG A 363 22.10 -13.05 -5.34
CA ARG A 363 21.32 -13.06 -6.59
C ARG A 363 19.91 -13.60 -6.38
N HIS A 364 19.71 -14.69 -5.65
CA HIS A 364 18.37 -15.25 -5.38
C HIS A 364 17.47 -14.32 -4.54
N TYR A 365 18.05 -13.50 -3.65
CA TYR A 365 17.26 -12.68 -2.71
C TYR A 365 17.34 -11.16 -2.97
N THR A 366 18.19 -10.68 -3.89
CA THR A 366 18.22 -9.26 -4.36
C THR A 366 17.84 -9.08 -5.82
N SER A 367 17.68 -10.14 -6.62
CA SER A 367 17.10 -9.99 -7.96
C SER A 367 15.59 -9.77 -7.87
N ARG A 368 15.14 -8.59 -8.27
CA ARG A 368 13.77 -8.43 -8.78
C ARG A 368 13.60 -9.38 -9.97
N PRO A 369 12.43 -10.02 -10.14
CA PRO A 369 12.22 -10.96 -11.23
C PRO A 369 12.32 -10.19 -12.56
N THR A 370 13.35 -10.49 -13.33
CA THR A 370 13.45 -10.10 -14.73
C THR A 370 13.60 -11.36 -15.57
N GLY A 371 12.55 -11.66 -16.35
CA GLY A 371 12.63 -12.44 -17.59
C GLY A 371 12.40 -13.95 -17.47
N GLY A 372 11.16 -14.36 -17.74
CA GLY A 372 10.78 -15.73 -18.12
C GLY A 372 9.28 -15.77 -18.37
N ASP A 373 8.85 -16.17 -19.57
CA ASP A 373 7.46 -16.14 -20.05
C ASP A 373 6.48 -16.96 -19.19
N HIS A 374 6.04 -16.44 -18.04
CA HIS A 374 4.84 -16.87 -17.30
C HIS A 374 4.23 -15.65 -16.58
N LEU A 375 2.89 -15.64 -16.45
CA LEU A 375 2.05 -14.49 -16.02
C LEU A 375 2.63 -13.68 -14.84
N PRO A 376 2.63 -12.33 -14.90
CA PRO A 376 3.40 -11.49 -13.96
C PRO A 376 2.74 -11.40 -12.57
N LEU A 377 3.53 -11.69 -11.53
CA LEU A 377 3.30 -11.24 -10.16
C LEU A 377 3.51 -9.71 -10.05
N PRO A 378 2.78 -9.00 -9.16
CA PRO A 378 2.99 -7.57 -8.94
C PRO A 378 4.35 -7.30 -8.25
N PRO A 379 5.01 -6.15 -8.53
CA PRO A 379 6.33 -5.85 -7.99
C PRO A 379 6.30 -5.53 -6.48
N PRO A 380 7.36 -5.83 -5.71
CA PRO A 380 7.46 -5.47 -4.29
C PRO A 380 7.68 -3.95 -4.10
N PRO A 381 7.16 -3.37 -3.00
CA PRO A 381 7.24 -1.94 -2.74
C PRO A 381 8.61 -1.57 -2.12
N GLY A 382 9.02 -0.30 -2.29
CA GLY A 382 10.30 0.18 -1.76
C GLY A 382 11.10 1.15 -2.65
N ALA A 383 10.45 1.94 -3.51
CA ALA A 383 11.06 3.15 -4.05
C ALA A 383 10.25 4.36 -3.58
N GLU A 384 10.90 5.30 -2.89
CA GLU A 384 10.27 6.53 -2.44
C GLU A 384 9.63 7.27 -3.61
N VAL A 385 8.30 7.39 -3.56
CA VAL A 385 7.55 8.29 -4.44
C VAL A 385 7.24 9.54 -3.64
N ASN A 386 7.95 10.62 -3.98
CA ASN A 386 7.46 11.97 -3.77
C ASN A 386 6.32 12.21 -4.79
N PHE A 387 5.12 12.57 -4.31
CA PHE A 387 3.86 12.62 -5.10
C PHE A 387 3.79 13.75 -6.14
N SER A 388 4.94 14.29 -6.50
CA SER A 388 5.12 15.40 -7.42
C SER A 388 5.58 14.92 -8.81
N ASP A 389 6.36 13.85 -8.95
CA ASP A 389 7.05 13.52 -10.20
C ASP A 389 6.88 12.05 -10.66
N ILE A 390 5.70 11.68 -11.19
CA ILE A 390 5.54 10.45 -12.00
C ILE A 390 4.97 10.80 -13.40
N PRO A 391 5.61 10.37 -14.50
CA PRO A 391 5.06 10.40 -15.85
C PRO A 391 3.79 9.53 -15.98
N GLU A 392 2.78 10.00 -16.73
CA GLU A 392 1.41 9.43 -16.81
C GLU A 392 1.26 7.95 -17.26
N ASP A 393 2.32 7.15 -17.42
CA ASP A 393 2.23 5.77 -17.92
C ASP A 393 2.29 4.65 -16.84
N ASP A 394 2.75 4.90 -15.61
CA ASP A 394 2.92 3.85 -14.58
C ASP A 394 1.86 3.82 -13.44
N LEU A 395 0.76 4.59 -13.55
CA LEU A 395 -0.36 4.56 -12.59
C LEU A 395 -1.52 3.63 -12.99
N ARG A 396 -1.22 2.53 -13.70
CA ARG A 396 -2.25 1.58 -14.15
C ARG A 396 -2.36 0.41 -13.18
N LEU A 397 -3.57 0.22 -12.63
CA LEU A 397 -3.99 -1.07 -12.06
C LEU A 397 -3.73 -2.20 -13.08
N PRO A 398 -3.40 -3.43 -12.65
CA PRO A 398 -3.44 -4.59 -13.52
C PRO A 398 -4.84 -4.73 -14.14
N VAL A 399 -4.90 -4.76 -15.47
CA VAL A 399 -6.11 -5.07 -16.23
C VAL A 399 -6.48 -6.54 -15.97
N LEU A 400 -7.71 -6.80 -15.56
CA LEU A 400 -8.28 -8.16 -15.46
C LEU A 400 -8.11 -8.91 -16.80
N PRO A 401 -7.77 -10.21 -16.81
CA PRO A 401 -7.48 -10.94 -18.04
C PRO A 401 -8.69 -10.95 -19.01
N PRO A 402 -8.47 -10.81 -20.33
CA PRO A 402 -9.50 -10.97 -21.35
C PRO A 402 -9.85 -12.46 -21.56
N MET A 403 -11.12 -12.73 -21.88
CA MET A 403 -11.62 -14.03 -22.37
C MET A 403 -10.81 -14.53 -23.57
N GLU A 404 -10.67 -15.86 -23.67
CA GLU A 404 -10.04 -16.64 -24.74
C GLU A 404 -10.32 -16.10 -26.16
N ALA A 405 -9.25 -15.94 -26.95
CA ALA A 405 -9.32 -15.72 -28.40
C ALA A 405 -9.01 -17.04 -29.16
N ALA A 406 -9.79 -17.27 -30.20
CA ALA A 406 -9.78 -18.40 -31.13
C ALA A 406 -8.40 -18.67 -31.80
N PRO A 407 -8.17 -19.89 -32.36
CA PRO A 407 -6.87 -20.30 -32.93
C PRO A 407 -6.48 -19.52 -34.21
N PRO A 408 -5.19 -19.54 -34.63
CA PRO A 408 -4.68 -18.71 -35.71
C PRO A 408 -5.22 -19.11 -37.10
N PRO A 409 -5.26 -18.16 -38.06
CA PRO A 409 -5.81 -18.42 -39.40
C PRO A 409 -4.86 -19.25 -40.29
N PRO A 410 -5.41 -20.06 -41.22
CA PRO A 410 -4.63 -20.84 -42.19
C PRO A 410 -4.07 -19.94 -43.33
N PRO A 411 -3.04 -20.39 -44.06
CA PRO A 411 -2.41 -19.62 -45.14
C PRO A 411 -3.35 -19.40 -46.33
N PRO A 412 -3.14 -18.35 -47.14
CA PRO A 412 -4.08 -17.96 -48.19
C PRO A 412 -4.08 -18.97 -49.35
N PRO A 413 -5.26 -19.43 -49.82
CA PRO A 413 -5.38 -20.22 -51.04
C PRO A 413 -5.40 -19.31 -52.30
N PRO A 414 -5.02 -19.85 -53.47
CA PRO A 414 -4.84 -19.09 -54.72
C PRO A 414 -6.18 -18.64 -55.34
N PRO A 415 -6.18 -17.63 -56.22
CA PRO A 415 -7.41 -17.09 -56.79
C PRO A 415 -8.00 -18.06 -57.84
N LEU A 416 -9.30 -18.32 -57.75
CA LEU A 416 -10.05 -19.18 -58.68
C LEU A 416 -11.40 -18.53 -59.08
N PRO A 417 -12.01 -18.96 -60.21
CA PRO A 417 -12.50 -18.09 -61.30
C PRO A 417 -14.01 -17.73 -61.17
N PRO A 418 -14.58 -16.94 -62.12
CA PRO A 418 -15.96 -16.44 -62.01
C PRO A 418 -17.02 -17.56 -62.14
N PRO A 419 -18.24 -17.36 -61.60
CA PRO A 419 -19.20 -18.45 -61.41
C PRO A 419 -20.00 -18.81 -62.68
N PRO A 420 -20.31 -20.10 -62.93
CA PRO A 420 -21.30 -20.54 -63.91
C PRO A 420 -22.73 -20.70 -63.32
N PRO A 421 -23.76 -20.88 -64.18
CA PRO A 421 -25.18 -20.54 -63.91
C PRO A 421 -25.98 -21.65 -63.19
N PRO A 422 -27.22 -21.35 -62.71
CA PRO A 422 -27.89 -22.11 -61.65
C PRO A 422 -28.90 -23.14 -62.16
N LEU A 423 -29.06 -24.25 -61.44
CA LEU A 423 -30.16 -25.22 -61.58
C LEU A 423 -30.43 -25.93 -60.22
N PRO A 424 -31.62 -26.55 -60.00
CA PRO A 424 -32.65 -25.94 -59.17
C PRO A 424 -33.04 -26.79 -57.95
N GLY A 425 -33.55 -26.12 -56.92
CA GLY A 425 -34.31 -26.74 -55.83
C GLY A 425 -33.78 -26.43 -54.44
N LYS A 426 -34.18 -25.27 -53.89
CA LYS A 426 -34.44 -25.04 -52.45
C LYS A 426 -35.27 -23.77 -52.28
N SER A 427 -36.21 -23.85 -51.36
CA SER A 427 -37.32 -22.94 -51.07
C SER A 427 -36.93 -21.46 -50.94
N LYS A 428 -37.72 -20.58 -51.57
CA LYS A 428 -37.64 -19.13 -51.41
C LYS A 428 -38.05 -18.74 -49.99
N GLY A 429 -37.13 -18.23 -49.17
CA GLY A 429 -37.46 -17.55 -47.93
C GLY A 429 -38.25 -16.26 -48.20
N LYS A 430 -39.42 -16.12 -47.57
CA LYS A 430 -40.27 -14.92 -47.63
C LYS A 430 -39.51 -13.72 -47.04
N LYS A 431 -39.45 -12.60 -47.78
CA LYS A 431 -39.00 -11.30 -47.24
C LYS A 431 -40.23 -10.53 -46.73
N ALA A 432 -40.20 -10.10 -45.46
CA ALA A 432 -41.24 -9.26 -44.86
C ALA A 432 -41.34 -7.91 -45.58
N LYS A 433 -42.56 -7.41 -45.81
CA LYS A 433 -42.81 -6.13 -46.50
C LYS A 433 -42.90 -5.00 -45.47
N PRO A 434 -42.32 -3.82 -45.74
CA PRO A 434 -42.43 -2.68 -44.83
C PRO A 434 -43.86 -2.13 -44.81
N ILE A 435 -44.41 -1.96 -43.59
CA ILE A 435 -45.73 -1.38 -43.34
C ILE A 435 -45.61 0.14 -43.35
N LYS A 436 -46.55 0.83 -43.99
CA LYS A 436 -46.61 2.30 -44.01
C LYS A 436 -47.37 2.80 -42.78
N THR A 437 -46.74 3.61 -41.95
CA THR A 437 -47.35 4.25 -40.78
C THR A 437 -47.76 5.69 -41.10
N LYS A 438 -48.80 6.19 -40.43
CA LYS A 438 -49.34 7.54 -40.61
C LYS A 438 -48.52 8.59 -39.85
N PHE A 439 -48.02 8.25 -38.67
CA PHE A 439 -47.17 9.11 -37.85
C PHE A 439 -45.75 8.57 -37.72
N ARG A 440 -44.79 9.44 -37.39
CA ARG A 440 -43.43 9.00 -37.03
C ARG A 440 -43.43 8.39 -35.64
N LEU A 441 -43.30 7.07 -35.59
CA LEU A 441 -43.23 6.30 -34.36
C LEU A 441 -41.78 6.19 -33.85
N PRO A 442 -41.58 6.03 -32.53
CA PRO A 442 -40.32 5.69 -31.93
C PRO A 442 -39.77 4.42 -32.58
N VAL A 443 -38.52 4.48 -33.04
CA VAL A 443 -37.86 3.29 -33.55
C VAL A 443 -37.72 2.28 -32.41
N PHE A 444 -38.33 1.12 -32.58
CA PHE A 444 -38.17 0.03 -31.63
C PHE A 444 -36.80 -0.60 -31.87
N ASN A 445 -35.83 -0.28 -31.01
CA ASN A 445 -34.43 -0.69 -31.11
C ASN A 445 -34.23 -2.16 -30.71
N TRP A 446 -35.03 -3.06 -31.28
CA TRP A 446 -34.79 -4.49 -31.18
C TRP A 446 -33.58 -4.92 -32.04
N THR A 447 -32.88 -5.94 -31.59
CA THR A 447 -31.82 -6.54 -32.41
C THR A 447 -32.47 -7.59 -33.32
N ALA A 448 -32.81 -7.18 -34.54
CA ALA A 448 -33.46 -8.08 -35.49
C ALA A 448 -32.55 -9.26 -35.86
N LEU A 449 -33.09 -10.47 -35.81
CA LEU A 449 -32.42 -11.66 -36.33
C LEU A 449 -32.35 -11.56 -37.86
N LYS A 450 -31.19 -11.86 -38.44
CA LYS A 450 -31.03 -11.87 -39.90
C LYS A 450 -31.88 -13.02 -40.48
N PRO A 451 -32.46 -12.89 -41.69
CA PRO A 451 -33.34 -13.91 -42.27
C PRO A 451 -32.75 -15.33 -42.27
N ASN A 452 -31.43 -15.45 -42.46
CA ASN A 452 -30.71 -16.73 -42.48
C ASN A 452 -30.59 -17.39 -41.10
N GLN A 453 -30.80 -16.63 -40.02
CA GLN A 453 -30.79 -17.10 -38.63
C GLN A 453 -32.21 -17.46 -38.14
N ILE A 454 -33.25 -17.17 -38.92
CA ILE A 454 -34.65 -17.41 -38.53
C ILE A 454 -35.06 -18.87 -38.75
N SER A 455 -34.52 -19.53 -39.78
CA SER A 455 -34.88 -20.91 -40.12
C SER A 455 -34.54 -21.88 -38.98
N GLY A 456 -35.55 -22.61 -38.47
CA GLY A 456 -35.40 -23.54 -37.34
C GLY A 456 -35.52 -22.87 -35.97
N THR A 457 -35.89 -21.59 -35.91
CA THR A 457 -36.25 -20.90 -34.67
C THR A 457 -37.77 -20.73 -34.58
N VAL A 458 -38.27 -20.45 -33.37
CA VAL A 458 -39.70 -20.17 -33.15
C VAL A 458 -40.24 -19.08 -34.08
N PHE A 459 -39.41 -18.11 -34.47
CA PHE A 459 -39.79 -17.01 -35.36
C PHE A 459 -40.09 -17.44 -36.81
N SER A 460 -39.79 -18.69 -37.20
CA SER A 460 -40.21 -19.25 -38.50
C SER A 460 -41.65 -19.79 -38.50
N GLU A 461 -42.25 -19.93 -37.32
CA GLU A 461 -43.61 -20.45 -37.10
C GLU A 461 -44.62 -19.34 -36.73
N LEU A 462 -44.13 -18.12 -36.47
CA LEU A 462 -44.95 -16.95 -36.13
C LEU A 462 -45.35 -16.19 -37.39
N ASP A 463 -46.60 -15.73 -37.44
CA ASP A 463 -47.20 -14.98 -38.54
C ASP A 463 -47.80 -13.68 -38.01
N ASP A 464 -47.19 -12.56 -38.36
CA ASP A 464 -47.57 -11.21 -37.90
C ASP A 464 -48.75 -10.63 -38.70
N GLU A 465 -49.04 -11.14 -39.90
CA GLU A 465 -50.13 -10.63 -40.76
C GLU A 465 -51.50 -10.77 -40.07
N LYS A 466 -51.75 -11.89 -39.38
CA LYS A 466 -53.01 -12.12 -38.65
C LYS A 466 -53.18 -11.20 -37.44
N ILE A 467 -52.07 -10.89 -36.76
CA ILE A 467 -52.09 -10.05 -35.56
C ILE A 467 -52.25 -8.56 -35.94
N LEU A 468 -51.74 -8.16 -37.10
CA LEU A 468 -51.89 -6.80 -37.62
C LEU A 468 -53.34 -6.47 -38.03
N GLU A 469 -54.14 -7.47 -38.45
CA GLU A 469 -55.58 -7.29 -38.71
C GLU A 469 -56.40 -7.11 -37.42
N ASP A 470 -55.97 -7.72 -36.31
CA ASP A 470 -56.65 -7.65 -35.01
C ASP A 470 -56.23 -6.42 -34.17
N LEU A 471 -55.14 -5.73 -34.52
CA LEU A 471 -54.61 -4.59 -33.79
C LEU A 471 -55.19 -3.26 -34.27
N ASP A 472 -55.67 -2.45 -33.34
CA ASP A 472 -56.06 -1.05 -33.59
C ASP A 472 -54.79 -0.18 -33.77
N LEU A 473 -54.26 -0.20 -34.99
CA LEU A 473 -53.04 0.52 -35.36
C LEU A 473 -53.21 2.04 -35.29
N ASP A 474 -54.41 2.57 -35.55
CA ASP A 474 -54.66 4.02 -35.46
C ASP A 474 -54.50 4.51 -34.01
N LYS A 475 -55.08 3.81 -33.04
CA LYS A 475 -54.92 4.13 -31.62
C LYS A 475 -53.49 3.92 -31.14
N PHE A 476 -52.81 2.88 -31.63
CA PHE A 476 -51.41 2.63 -31.29
C PHE A 476 -50.50 3.76 -31.80
N GLU A 477 -50.66 4.17 -33.05
CA GLU A 477 -49.86 5.27 -33.61
C GLU A 477 -50.13 6.61 -32.91
N GLU A 478 -51.38 6.90 -32.55
CA GLU A 478 -51.78 8.09 -31.81
C GLU A 478 -51.08 8.18 -30.44
N LEU A 479 -51.01 7.05 -29.72
CA LEU A 479 -50.42 6.95 -28.39
C LEU A 479 -48.89 7.00 -28.41
N PHE A 480 -48.28 6.44 -29.44
CA PHE A 480 -46.83 6.30 -29.52
C PHE A 480 -46.17 7.30 -30.46
N LYS A 481 -46.88 8.18 -31.17
CA LYS A 481 -46.26 9.19 -32.04
C LYS A 481 -45.24 10.05 -31.30
N THR A 482 -44.10 10.32 -31.95
CA THR A 482 -43.05 11.18 -31.40
C THR A 482 -43.46 12.65 -31.41
N LYS A 483 -42.93 13.46 -30.48
CA LYS A 483 -43.20 14.92 -30.40
C LYS A 483 -42.68 15.72 -31.60
N ALA A 484 -41.73 15.15 -32.34
CA ALA A 484 -41.23 15.71 -33.60
C ALA A 484 -42.10 15.25 -34.78
N GLN A 485 -43.40 15.52 -34.73
CA GLN A 485 -44.19 15.55 -35.96
C GLN A 485 -43.91 16.91 -36.61
N GLY A 486 -42.76 17.04 -37.27
CA GLY A 486 -42.49 18.21 -38.09
C GLY A 486 -43.61 18.35 -39.13
N PRO A 487 -43.94 19.58 -39.58
CA PRO A 487 -44.92 19.74 -40.63
C PRO A 487 -44.43 18.94 -41.85
N ALA A 488 -45.33 18.18 -42.46
CA ALA A 488 -45.06 17.61 -43.76
C ALA A 488 -44.82 18.77 -44.72
N ILE A 489 -43.56 19.07 -45.03
CA ILE A 489 -43.23 20.00 -46.10
C ILE A 489 -42.13 19.37 -46.93
N ASP A 490 -42.49 19.25 -48.21
CA ASP A 490 -41.73 18.85 -49.36
C ASP A 490 -40.26 19.27 -49.34
N LEU A 491 -39.44 18.41 -49.94
CA LEU A 491 -38.12 18.73 -50.42
C LEU A 491 -38.17 20.00 -51.29
N LEU A 492 -37.63 21.14 -50.85
CA LEU A 492 -36.92 22.15 -51.67
C LEU A 492 -36.54 23.40 -50.84
N CYS A 493 -35.25 23.78 -50.90
CA CYS A 493 -34.66 25.12 -50.69
C CYS A 493 -33.86 25.45 -49.39
N SER A 494 -32.52 25.39 -49.56
CA SER A 494 -31.49 26.43 -49.36
C SER A 494 -30.93 26.91 -48.00
N LYS A 495 -29.59 26.95 -48.03
CA LYS A 495 -28.55 27.43 -47.09
C LYS A 495 -28.70 28.91 -46.67
N ASN A 496 -28.30 29.24 -45.43
CA ASN A 496 -27.19 30.17 -45.11
C ASN A 496 -27.19 30.60 -43.62
N LYS A 497 -26.07 30.36 -42.91
CA LYS A 497 -25.43 31.34 -42.00
C LYS A 497 -24.03 30.86 -41.59
N ALA A 498 -23.06 31.77 -41.73
CA ALA A 498 -21.61 31.55 -41.69
C ALA A 498 -21.02 31.53 -40.27
N SER A 499 -19.95 30.74 -40.06
CA SER A 499 -19.09 30.77 -38.87
C SER A 499 -17.73 31.40 -39.18
N HIS A 500 -17.22 32.21 -38.26
CA HIS A 500 -15.88 32.78 -38.31
C HIS A 500 -14.82 31.70 -38.05
N LYS A 501 -13.85 31.56 -38.96
CA LYS A 501 -12.67 30.68 -38.87
C LYS A 501 -11.61 31.30 -37.93
N ALA A 502 -11.21 30.58 -36.88
CA ALA A 502 -9.96 30.85 -36.17
C ALA A 502 -8.79 30.17 -36.92
N ALA A 503 -7.64 30.84 -37.03
CA ALA A 503 -6.46 30.34 -37.73
C ALA A 503 -5.83 29.13 -37.00
N ASN A 504 -5.48 28.08 -37.76
CA ASN A 504 -4.79 26.90 -37.23
C ASN A 504 -3.34 27.27 -36.85
N LYS A 505 -3.05 27.47 -35.56
CA LYS A 505 -1.67 27.60 -35.05
C LYS A 505 -0.95 26.25 -35.13
N VAL A 506 0.35 26.27 -35.44
CA VAL A 506 1.24 25.11 -35.48
C VAL A 506 1.62 24.70 -34.06
N THR A 507 1.50 23.40 -33.74
CA THR A 507 1.91 22.86 -32.44
C THR A 507 3.03 21.83 -32.61
N LEU A 508 4.14 21.98 -31.88
CA LEU A 508 5.31 21.09 -31.97
C LEU A 508 5.43 20.16 -30.75
N LEU A 509 4.99 20.61 -29.58
CA LEU A 509 4.85 19.80 -28.39
C LEU A 509 3.72 18.78 -28.52
N GLU A 510 3.86 17.66 -27.82
CA GLU A 510 2.78 16.68 -27.68
C GLU A 510 1.56 17.31 -26.98
N ALA A 511 0.35 16.94 -27.41
CA ALA A 511 -0.87 17.64 -27.05
C ALA A 511 -1.19 17.65 -25.55
N ASN A 512 -0.92 16.56 -24.83
CA ASN A 512 -1.08 16.53 -23.37
C ASN A 512 -0.02 17.38 -22.68
N ARG A 513 1.24 17.34 -23.16
CA ARG A 513 2.33 18.16 -22.61
C ARG A 513 2.07 19.66 -22.80
N ALA A 514 1.64 20.09 -23.98
CA ALA A 514 1.24 21.48 -24.26
C ALA A 514 0.07 21.89 -23.35
N LYS A 515 -0.96 21.06 -23.23
CA LYS A 515 -2.11 21.33 -22.36
C LYS A 515 -1.72 21.47 -20.88
N ASN A 516 -0.88 20.58 -20.36
CA ASN A 516 -0.43 20.61 -18.96
C ASN A 516 0.45 21.85 -18.68
N LEU A 517 1.28 22.23 -19.65
CA LEU A 517 2.04 23.47 -19.62
C LEU A 517 1.13 24.69 -19.62
N ALA A 518 0.12 24.73 -20.49
CA ALA A 518 -0.86 25.82 -20.56
C ALA A 518 -1.61 26.01 -19.22
N ILE A 519 -2.02 24.92 -18.57
CA ILE A 519 -2.66 24.96 -17.24
C ILE A 519 -1.70 25.57 -16.20
N THR A 520 -0.43 25.14 -16.22
CA THR A 520 0.61 25.61 -15.30
C THR A 520 0.90 27.10 -15.50
N LEU A 521 1.09 27.53 -16.74
CA LEU A 521 1.34 28.95 -17.08
C LEU A 521 0.13 29.84 -16.75
N ARG A 522 -1.09 29.35 -16.96
CA ARG A 522 -2.32 30.07 -16.60
C ARG A 522 -2.43 30.29 -15.10
N LYS A 523 -2.01 29.32 -14.28
CA LYS A 523 -1.94 29.47 -12.81
C LYS A 523 -0.88 30.49 -12.39
N ALA A 524 0.19 30.65 -13.18
CA ALA A 524 1.26 31.61 -12.92
C ALA A 524 0.82 33.07 -13.17
N GLY A 525 -0.02 33.30 -14.17
CA GLY A 525 -0.49 34.63 -14.57
C GLY A 525 0.63 35.60 -14.97
N ARG A 526 1.78 35.07 -15.43
CA ARG A 526 3.00 35.82 -15.78
C ARG A 526 3.37 35.61 -17.23
N SER A 527 4.04 36.60 -17.83
CA SER A 527 4.53 36.49 -19.19
C SER A 527 5.75 35.55 -19.31
N THR A 528 5.99 35.03 -20.50
CA THR A 528 7.17 34.20 -20.81
C THR A 528 8.47 34.93 -20.47
N GLU A 529 8.54 36.22 -20.80
CA GLU A 529 9.69 37.08 -20.56
C GLU A 529 9.92 37.31 -19.07
N GLU A 530 8.85 37.54 -18.30
CA GLU A 530 8.91 37.70 -16.85
C GLU A 530 9.45 36.44 -16.17
N ILE A 531 8.97 35.27 -16.58
CA ILE A 531 9.42 33.97 -16.05
C ILE A 531 10.90 33.76 -16.39
N CYS A 532 11.31 33.92 -17.65
CA CYS A 532 12.70 33.73 -18.06
C CYS A 532 13.65 34.73 -17.37
N LYS A 533 13.21 35.99 -17.21
CA LYS A 533 13.97 37.02 -16.49
C LYS A 533 14.12 36.68 -15.01
N ALA A 534 13.04 36.25 -14.35
CA ALA A 534 13.08 35.84 -12.94
C ALA A 534 14.04 34.68 -12.71
N ILE A 535 14.11 33.71 -13.64
CA ILE A 535 15.08 32.60 -13.58
C ILE A 535 16.51 33.09 -13.77
N HIS A 536 16.72 34.06 -14.66
CA HIS A 536 18.04 34.64 -14.87
C HIS A 536 18.56 35.38 -13.63
N THR A 537 17.66 36.04 -12.90
CA THR A 537 17.99 36.85 -11.72
C THR A 537 17.76 36.14 -10.37
N PHE A 538 17.37 34.86 -10.37
CA PHE A 538 17.01 34.10 -9.16
C PHE A 538 15.94 34.79 -8.28
N ASP A 539 14.95 35.43 -8.89
CA ASP A 539 13.95 36.21 -8.17
C ASP A 539 12.77 35.35 -7.69
N LEU A 540 12.84 34.92 -6.43
CA LEU A 540 11.79 34.15 -5.76
C LEU A 540 10.54 34.96 -5.39
N LYS A 541 10.57 36.29 -5.45
CA LYS A 541 9.37 37.12 -5.24
C LYS A 541 8.50 37.09 -6.48
N THR A 542 9.13 37.23 -7.64
CA THR A 542 8.46 37.10 -8.92
C THR A 542 8.14 35.65 -9.20
N LEU A 543 8.98 34.68 -8.87
CA LEU A 543 8.74 33.26 -9.15
C LEU A 543 8.75 32.42 -7.85
N PRO A 544 7.59 32.23 -7.19
CA PRO A 544 7.50 31.49 -5.93
C PRO A 544 7.98 30.04 -6.06
N VAL A 545 8.52 29.48 -4.97
CA VAL A 545 9.12 28.14 -4.97
C VAL A 545 8.17 27.03 -5.44
N ASP A 546 6.90 27.04 -5.00
CA ASP A 546 5.87 26.10 -5.46
C ASP A 546 5.72 26.11 -6.98
N PHE A 547 5.86 27.28 -7.59
CA PHE A 547 5.77 27.44 -9.04
C PHE A 547 7.05 27.01 -9.73
N VAL A 548 8.22 27.28 -9.15
CA VAL A 548 9.52 26.77 -9.64
C VAL A 548 9.48 25.23 -9.69
N GLU A 549 9.02 24.57 -8.64
CA GLU A 549 8.89 23.11 -8.57
C GLU A 549 7.90 22.57 -9.62
N CYS A 550 6.76 23.24 -9.81
CA CYS A 550 5.83 22.87 -10.89
C CYS A 550 6.49 23.01 -12.28
N LEU A 551 7.27 24.07 -12.49
CA LEU A 551 7.89 24.37 -13.78
C LEU A 551 9.08 23.44 -14.08
N MET A 552 9.75 22.89 -13.07
CA MET A 552 10.82 21.90 -13.23
C MET A 552 10.35 20.62 -13.95
N ARG A 553 9.06 20.26 -13.87
CA ARG A 553 8.47 19.13 -14.61
C ARG A 553 8.37 19.38 -16.11
N PHE A 554 8.44 20.64 -16.52
CA PHE A 554 8.37 21.09 -17.90
C PHE A 554 9.73 21.51 -18.45
N LEU A 555 10.83 21.07 -17.82
CA LEU A 555 12.15 21.25 -18.43
C LEU A 555 12.14 20.65 -19.86
N PRO A 556 12.59 21.41 -20.87
CA PRO A 556 12.57 20.95 -22.25
C PRO A 556 13.43 19.69 -22.42
N THR A 557 12.89 18.67 -23.08
CA THR A 557 13.70 17.48 -23.41
C THR A 557 14.64 17.78 -24.58
N GLU A 558 15.74 17.03 -24.70
CA GLU A 558 16.69 17.24 -25.82
C GLU A 558 16.03 17.15 -27.20
N ASN A 559 15.03 16.28 -27.35
CA ASN A 559 14.26 16.11 -28.59
C ASN A 559 13.39 17.33 -28.89
N GLU A 560 12.72 17.89 -27.88
CA GLU A 560 11.91 19.11 -28.01
C GLU A 560 12.78 20.31 -28.37
N VAL A 561 13.94 20.45 -27.71
CA VAL A 561 14.91 21.51 -28.03
C VAL A 561 15.37 21.41 -29.48
N LYS A 562 15.63 20.19 -29.99
CA LYS A 562 15.99 19.99 -31.40
C LYS A 562 14.86 20.42 -32.34
N LEU A 563 13.63 20.02 -32.08
CA LEU A 563 12.45 20.38 -32.88
C LEU A 563 12.25 21.90 -32.92
N LEU A 564 12.29 22.56 -31.75
CA LEU A 564 12.09 24.00 -31.61
C LEU A 564 13.21 24.80 -32.29
N ARG A 565 14.48 24.37 -32.14
CA ARG A 565 15.62 25.00 -32.82
C ARG A 565 15.59 24.79 -34.33
N GLN A 566 15.13 23.63 -34.80
CA GLN A 566 14.98 23.36 -36.23
C GLN A 566 13.91 24.28 -36.83
N TYR A 567 12.77 24.43 -36.15
CA TYR A 567 11.70 25.33 -36.58
C TYR A 567 12.17 26.80 -36.66
N GLU A 568 12.95 27.25 -35.67
CA GLU A 568 13.58 28.57 -35.67
C GLU A 568 14.62 28.74 -36.80
N LYS A 569 15.46 27.71 -37.02
CA LYS A 569 16.49 27.71 -38.07
C LYS A 569 15.90 27.77 -39.48
N GLU A 570 14.75 27.14 -39.69
CA GLU A 570 13.99 27.15 -40.95
C GLU A 570 13.30 28.50 -41.24
N ARG A 571 13.47 29.51 -40.37
CA ARG A 571 12.89 30.87 -40.49
C ARG A 571 11.37 30.88 -40.65
N LYS A 572 10.69 29.90 -40.05
CA LYS A 572 9.23 29.85 -40.03
C LYS A 572 8.68 30.94 -39.08
N PRO A 573 7.51 31.55 -39.37
CA PRO A 573 6.94 32.59 -38.53
C PRO A 573 6.70 32.10 -37.09
N LEU A 574 7.27 32.78 -36.09
CA LEU A 574 7.13 32.39 -34.69
C LEU A 574 5.73 32.73 -34.13
N GLU A 575 5.00 33.60 -34.82
CA GLU A 575 3.62 33.99 -34.53
C GLU A 575 2.61 32.88 -34.89
N GLU A 576 3.02 31.94 -35.74
CA GLU A 576 2.22 30.77 -36.10
C GLU A 576 2.31 29.65 -35.07
N LEU A 577 3.29 29.68 -34.16
CA LEU A 577 3.40 28.70 -33.07
C LEU A 577 2.29 28.86 -32.04
N SER A 578 1.93 27.76 -31.39
CA SER A 578 1.13 27.80 -30.17
C SER A 578 1.83 28.64 -29.09
N ASP A 579 1.05 29.20 -28.17
CA ASP A 579 1.60 30.04 -27.10
C ASP A 579 2.53 29.22 -26.16
N GLU A 580 2.24 27.93 -26.03
CA GLU A 580 2.99 26.93 -25.28
C GLU A 580 4.34 26.58 -25.95
N ASP A 581 4.36 26.38 -27.26
CA ASP A 581 5.59 26.12 -28.02
C ASP A 581 6.51 27.35 -28.01
N ARG A 582 5.93 28.55 -28.13
CA ARG A 582 6.65 29.80 -28.02
C ARG A 582 7.27 29.97 -26.64
N PHE A 583 6.52 29.68 -25.56
CA PHE A 583 7.07 29.63 -24.21
C PHE A 583 8.26 28.66 -24.14
N MET A 584 8.10 27.43 -24.62
CA MET A 584 9.11 26.39 -24.52
C MET A 584 10.39 26.73 -25.31
N LEU A 585 10.26 27.42 -26.45
CA LEU A 585 11.39 27.95 -27.20
C LEU A 585 12.18 28.97 -26.36
N HIS A 586 11.52 29.98 -25.78
CA HIS A 586 12.18 30.97 -24.92
C HIS A 586 12.77 30.34 -23.65
N PHE A 587 12.05 29.42 -23.03
CA PHE A 587 12.48 28.69 -21.85
C PHE A 587 13.76 27.88 -22.13
N SER A 588 13.84 27.18 -23.27
CA SER A 588 15.03 26.43 -23.68
C SER A 588 16.26 27.27 -24.02
N LYS A 589 16.09 28.58 -24.25
CA LYS A 589 17.19 29.53 -24.49
C LYS A 589 17.84 30.01 -23.20
N VAL A 590 17.23 29.76 -22.04
CA VAL A 590 17.82 30.09 -20.75
C VAL A 590 19.06 29.23 -20.53
N GLU A 591 20.21 29.87 -20.38
CA GLU A 591 21.47 29.18 -20.20
C GLU A 591 21.52 28.47 -18.84
N ARG A 592 21.94 27.20 -18.85
CA ARG A 592 22.02 26.34 -17.66
C ARG A 592 20.71 26.28 -16.88
N LEU A 593 19.59 26.25 -17.63
CA LEU A 593 18.23 26.24 -17.11
C LEU A 593 18.04 25.23 -15.97
N THR A 594 18.43 23.97 -16.19
CA THR A 594 18.26 22.89 -15.19
C THR A 594 18.95 23.24 -13.87
N GLN A 595 20.18 23.76 -13.92
CA GLN A 595 20.93 24.15 -12.71
C GLN A 595 20.31 25.38 -12.05
N ARG A 596 19.90 26.39 -12.82
CA ARG A 596 19.26 27.60 -12.29
C ARG A 596 17.95 27.28 -11.58
N MET A 597 17.12 26.42 -12.17
CA MET A 597 15.86 25.96 -11.57
C MET A 597 16.11 25.19 -10.26
N ALA A 598 17.08 24.27 -10.26
CA ALA A 598 17.46 23.52 -9.05
C ALA A 598 17.98 24.44 -7.93
N ILE A 599 18.75 25.47 -8.28
CA ILE A 599 19.22 26.48 -7.32
C ILE A 599 18.06 27.30 -6.77
N MET A 600 17.13 27.76 -7.61
CA MET A 600 15.95 28.50 -7.14
C MET A 600 15.09 27.67 -6.18
N ALA A 601 14.85 26.40 -6.50
CA ALA A 601 14.12 25.49 -5.62
C ALA A 601 14.84 25.34 -4.26
N PHE A 602 16.17 25.13 -4.29
CA PHE A 602 16.96 25.02 -3.06
C PHE A 602 16.92 26.31 -2.22
N LEU A 603 17.06 27.48 -2.84
CA LEU A 603 17.00 28.78 -2.14
C LEU A 603 15.67 28.97 -1.41
N GLY A 604 14.56 28.60 -2.05
CA GLY A 604 13.22 28.72 -1.48
C GLY A 604 12.98 27.78 -0.30
N ASN A 605 13.45 26.54 -0.40
CA ASN A 605 13.17 25.49 0.58
C ASN A 605 14.18 25.42 1.75
N PHE A 606 15.35 26.04 1.64
CA PHE A 606 16.43 25.89 2.63
C PHE A 606 16.01 26.25 4.06
N SER A 607 15.28 27.36 4.25
CA SER A 607 14.92 27.82 5.60
C SER A 607 13.95 26.85 6.29
N GLU A 608 12.95 26.34 5.56
CA GLU A 608 11.96 25.41 6.09
C GLU A 608 12.61 24.04 6.38
N ASN A 609 13.48 23.57 5.49
CA ASN A 609 14.24 22.33 5.69
C ASN A 609 15.08 22.40 6.97
N ILE A 610 15.78 23.52 7.21
CA ILE A 610 16.54 23.70 8.46
C ILE A 610 15.62 23.69 9.69
N GLN A 611 14.50 24.38 9.64
CA GLN A 611 13.53 24.44 10.74
C GLN A 611 12.90 23.08 11.06
N MET A 612 12.74 22.22 10.05
CA MET A 612 12.21 20.87 10.22
C MET A 612 13.27 19.87 10.73
N LEU A 613 14.50 19.93 10.24
CA LEU A 613 15.55 18.95 10.54
C LEU A 613 16.24 19.20 11.89
N MET A 614 16.48 20.46 12.25
CA MET A 614 17.16 20.83 13.50
C MET A 614 16.51 20.26 14.78
N PRO A 615 15.18 20.35 14.99
CA PRO A 615 14.56 19.81 16.21
C PRO A 615 14.62 18.28 16.27
N GLN A 616 14.62 17.59 15.12
CA GLN A 616 14.73 16.12 15.06
C GLN A 616 16.13 15.66 15.49
N LEU A 617 17.18 16.30 14.96
CA LEU A 617 18.57 16.05 15.38
C LEU A 617 18.76 16.33 16.87
N SER A 618 18.24 17.47 17.35
CA SER A 618 18.31 17.85 18.76
C SER A 618 17.61 16.84 19.68
N ALA A 619 16.45 16.32 19.26
CA ALA A 619 15.72 15.30 20.01
C ALA A 619 16.51 13.98 20.10
N ILE A 620 17.12 13.53 19.00
CA ILE A 620 17.97 12.32 18.99
C ILE A 620 19.19 12.50 19.89
N ILE A 621 19.89 13.63 19.81
CA ILE A 621 21.06 13.92 20.65
C ILE A 621 20.65 13.90 22.13
N ALA A 622 19.61 14.65 22.50
CA ALA A 622 19.19 14.78 23.88
C ALA A 622 18.65 13.46 24.45
N ALA A 623 17.84 12.71 23.68
CA ALA A 623 17.34 11.41 24.12
C ALA A 623 18.47 10.38 24.26
N SER A 624 19.36 10.29 23.28
CA SER A 624 20.49 9.36 23.33
C SER A 624 21.42 9.64 24.50
N ALA A 625 21.78 10.92 24.71
CA ALA A 625 22.66 11.33 25.81
C ALA A 625 22.00 11.10 27.18
N SER A 626 20.74 11.47 27.33
CA SER A 626 20.02 11.35 28.61
C SER A 626 19.77 9.90 29.02
N VAL A 627 19.38 9.03 28.08
CA VAL A 627 19.21 7.59 28.32
C VAL A 627 20.55 6.92 28.67
N LYS A 628 21.64 7.25 27.96
CA LYS A 628 22.96 6.66 28.22
C LYS A 628 23.56 7.08 29.58
N SER A 629 23.34 8.34 29.96
CA SER A 629 23.97 8.94 31.15
C SER A 629 23.17 8.75 32.44
N SER A 630 21.86 8.44 32.37
CA SER A 630 21.02 8.25 33.55
C SER A 630 21.54 7.14 34.47
N GLN A 631 21.87 7.51 35.70
CA GLN A 631 22.30 6.57 36.73
C GLN A 631 21.10 5.84 37.34
N LYS A 632 19.96 6.53 37.45
CA LYS A 632 18.74 5.94 38.01
C LYS A 632 18.18 4.84 37.10
N LEU A 633 18.27 5.01 35.78
CA LEU A 633 17.90 3.95 34.83
C LEU A 633 18.79 2.71 35.00
N LYS A 634 20.11 2.89 35.15
CA LYS A 634 21.05 1.78 35.34
C LYS A 634 20.73 0.99 36.61
N ARG A 635 20.48 1.69 37.73
CA ARG A 635 20.06 1.07 38.99
C ARG A 635 18.71 0.34 38.87
N MET A 636 17.76 0.89 38.13
CA MET A 636 16.49 0.21 37.85
C MET A 636 16.71 -1.12 37.09
N LEU A 637 17.57 -1.12 36.05
CA LEU A 637 17.89 -2.31 35.28
C LEU A 637 18.66 -3.36 36.10
N GLU A 638 19.52 -2.91 37.03
CA GLU A 638 20.23 -3.78 37.97
C GLU A 638 19.27 -4.49 38.93
N ILE A 639 18.25 -3.79 39.46
CA ILE A 639 17.20 -4.41 40.28
C ILE A 639 16.44 -5.49 39.49
N ILE A 640 16.10 -5.18 38.23
CA ILE A 640 15.43 -6.14 37.33
C ILE A 640 16.32 -7.36 37.08
N LEU A 641 17.62 -7.16 36.82
CA LEU A 641 18.57 -8.23 36.61
C LEU A 641 18.70 -9.13 37.86
N ALA A 642 18.77 -8.53 39.05
CA ALA A 642 18.86 -9.28 40.31
C ALA A 642 17.62 -10.14 40.56
N LEU A 643 16.42 -9.58 40.38
CA LEU A 643 15.15 -10.31 40.52
C LEU A 643 15.02 -11.40 39.46
N GLY A 644 15.32 -11.08 38.20
CA GLY A 644 15.28 -12.04 37.10
C GLY A 644 16.23 -13.21 37.30
N ASN A 645 17.46 -12.96 37.76
CA ASN A 645 18.41 -14.01 38.13
C ASN A 645 17.87 -14.85 39.30
N TYR A 646 17.41 -14.22 40.38
CA TYR A 646 16.87 -14.95 41.52
C TYR A 646 15.73 -15.90 41.13
N MET A 647 14.85 -15.48 40.22
CA MET A 647 13.75 -16.31 39.72
C MET A 647 14.23 -17.47 38.83
N ASN A 648 15.31 -17.29 38.07
CA ASN A 648 15.72 -18.22 37.00
C ASN A 648 16.94 -19.08 37.33
N SER A 649 17.71 -18.77 38.38
CA SER A 649 19.00 -19.42 38.69
C SER A 649 18.92 -20.95 38.81
N SER A 650 17.81 -21.49 39.32
CA SER A 650 17.66 -22.94 39.55
C SER A 650 17.41 -23.78 38.29
N LYS A 651 16.92 -23.17 37.19
CA LYS A 651 16.56 -23.88 35.96
C LYS A 651 17.31 -23.42 34.71
N ARG A 652 17.67 -22.14 34.64
CA ARG A 652 18.25 -21.51 33.45
C ARG A 652 19.63 -20.88 33.70
N GLY A 653 20.16 -21.04 34.91
CA GLY A 653 21.41 -20.41 35.32
C GLY A 653 21.27 -18.90 35.57
N SER A 654 22.41 -18.23 35.78
CA SER A 654 22.48 -16.79 36.03
C SER A 654 23.08 -16.07 34.83
N VAL A 655 22.54 -14.90 34.49
CA VAL A 655 22.99 -14.07 33.37
C VAL A 655 23.53 -12.72 33.86
N TYR A 656 24.39 -12.09 33.07
CA TYR A 656 24.99 -10.78 33.41
C TYR A 656 24.24 -9.58 32.81
N GLY A 657 23.26 -9.84 31.94
CA GLY A 657 22.47 -8.81 31.27
C GLY A 657 21.32 -9.43 30.48
N PHE A 658 20.42 -8.59 29.98
CA PHE A 658 19.27 -8.99 29.19
C PHE A 658 19.02 -8.01 28.05
N LYS A 659 18.35 -8.48 27.00
CA LYS A 659 17.94 -7.65 25.86
C LYS A 659 16.80 -6.71 26.26
N LEU A 660 16.77 -5.48 25.74
CA LEU A 660 15.81 -4.44 26.14
C LEU A 660 14.34 -4.86 26.02
N GLN A 661 14.00 -5.72 25.07
CA GLN A 661 12.66 -6.27 24.86
C GLN A 661 12.11 -7.00 26.10
N SER A 662 12.99 -7.49 26.98
CA SER A 662 12.58 -8.13 28.24
C SER A 662 11.83 -7.18 29.19
N LEU A 663 11.95 -5.86 29.03
CA LEU A 663 11.20 -4.89 29.82
C LEU A 663 9.69 -4.97 29.60
N ASP A 664 9.25 -5.36 28.40
CA ASP A 664 7.83 -5.52 28.08
C ASP A 664 7.20 -6.71 28.84
N LEU A 665 8.00 -7.73 29.21
CA LEU A 665 7.55 -8.95 29.89
C LEU A 665 7.29 -8.78 31.40
N LEU A 666 7.64 -7.62 31.98
CA LEU A 666 7.48 -7.37 33.42
C LEU A 666 6.01 -7.29 33.86
N LEU A 667 5.10 -6.97 32.93
CA LEU A 667 3.65 -6.98 33.19
C LEU A 667 3.04 -8.38 33.06
N ASP A 668 3.64 -9.26 32.26
CA ASP A 668 3.14 -10.60 32.01
C ASP A 668 3.40 -11.56 33.18
N THR A 669 4.48 -11.31 33.91
CA THR A 669 4.87 -12.10 35.08
C THR A 669 4.02 -11.68 36.27
N LYS A 670 3.05 -12.52 36.65
CA LYS A 670 2.09 -12.25 37.73
C LYS A 670 2.45 -12.99 39.02
N SER A 671 2.00 -12.45 40.15
CA SER A 671 1.99 -13.14 41.44
C SER A 671 1.13 -14.40 41.40
N THR A 672 1.32 -15.32 42.35
CA THR A 672 0.55 -16.56 42.45
C THR A 672 -0.96 -16.31 42.58
N ASP A 673 -1.35 -15.25 43.27
CA ASP A 673 -2.75 -14.81 43.42
C ASP A 673 -3.26 -13.96 42.23
N ARG A 674 -2.41 -13.71 41.23
CA ARG A 674 -2.67 -12.91 40.02
C ARG A 674 -3.10 -11.46 40.28
N LYS A 675 -2.92 -10.95 41.51
CA LYS A 675 -3.30 -9.58 41.87
C LYS A 675 -2.23 -8.54 41.52
N LEU A 676 -0.97 -8.94 41.50
CA LEU A 676 0.16 -8.05 41.22
C LEU A 676 0.99 -8.61 40.05
N THR A 677 1.69 -7.72 39.36
CA THR A 677 2.71 -8.09 38.39
C THR A 677 4.11 -7.88 38.98
N LEU A 678 5.13 -8.44 38.34
CA LEU A 678 6.52 -8.20 38.72
C LEU A 678 6.86 -6.71 38.69
N LEU A 679 6.30 -5.95 37.74
CA LEU A 679 6.47 -4.49 37.70
C LEU A 679 5.85 -3.78 38.91
N HIS A 680 4.69 -4.21 39.41
CA HIS A 680 4.11 -3.68 40.65
C HIS A 680 5.04 -3.95 41.84
N PHE A 681 5.57 -5.17 41.94
CA PHE A 681 6.50 -5.53 43.01
C PHE A 681 7.79 -4.69 42.95
N ILE A 682 8.34 -4.45 41.76
CA ILE A 682 9.49 -3.56 41.56
C ILE A 682 9.14 -2.12 41.98
N ALA A 683 7.96 -1.61 41.62
CA ALA A 683 7.53 -0.26 42.01
C ALA A 683 7.41 -0.11 43.54
N MET A 684 6.86 -1.11 44.23
CA MET A 684 6.81 -1.16 45.71
C MET A 684 8.21 -1.21 46.32
N MET A 685 9.08 -2.10 45.83
CA MET A 685 10.45 -2.22 46.31
C MET A 685 11.23 -0.92 46.14
N VAL A 686 11.09 -0.26 44.99
CA VAL A 686 11.71 1.04 44.73
C VAL A 686 11.19 2.09 45.70
N LYS A 687 9.87 2.15 45.96
CA LYS A 687 9.29 3.09 46.92
C LYS A 687 9.84 2.90 48.34
N GLU A 688 10.03 1.66 48.77
CA GLU A 688 10.46 1.35 50.14
C GLU A 688 11.98 1.40 50.35
N LYS A 689 12.76 0.84 49.41
CA LYS A 689 14.20 0.65 49.58
C LYS A 689 15.07 1.62 48.77
N TYR A 690 14.54 2.18 47.69
CA TYR A 690 15.29 3.04 46.75
C TYR A 690 14.46 4.26 46.31
N PRO A 691 13.93 5.09 47.25
CA PRO A 691 12.97 6.15 46.94
C PRO A 691 13.49 7.18 45.93
N GLU A 692 14.82 7.36 45.83
CA GLU A 692 15.49 8.21 44.85
C GLU A 692 15.27 7.76 43.39
N LEU A 693 15.02 6.47 43.17
CA LEU A 693 14.71 5.90 41.85
C LEU A 693 13.23 6.06 41.47
N SER A 694 12.38 6.48 42.41
CA SER A 694 10.93 6.55 42.19
C SER A 694 10.51 7.53 41.10
N THR A 695 11.41 8.39 40.62
CA THR A 695 11.22 9.31 39.50
C THR A 695 12.32 9.20 38.44
N PHE A 696 12.92 8.02 38.27
CA PHE A 696 14.06 7.81 37.34
C PHE A 696 13.83 8.35 35.92
N TRP A 697 12.58 8.32 35.43
CA TRP A 697 12.23 8.83 34.10
C TRP A 697 12.44 10.33 33.92
N GLN A 698 12.56 11.12 35.00
CA GLN A 698 12.85 12.55 34.90
C GLN A 698 14.25 12.83 34.34
N GLU A 699 15.16 11.86 34.41
CA GLU A 699 16.48 11.98 33.78
C GLU A 699 16.43 11.71 32.27
N LEU A 700 15.36 11.09 31.77
CA LEU A 700 15.21 10.70 30.37
C LEU A 700 14.38 11.74 29.61
N HIS A 701 15.03 12.48 28.73
CA HIS A 701 14.43 13.62 28.02
C HIS A 701 14.17 13.29 26.56
N PHE A 702 13.09 13.82 25.99
CA PHE A 702 12.76 13.72 24.55
C PHE A 702 12.65 12.32 23.95
N VAL A 703 12.62 11.25 24.76
CA VAL A 703 12.52 9.85 24.31
C VAL A 703 11.33 9.63 23.37
N GLU A 704 10.15 10.16 23.70
CA GLU A 704 8.96 10.03 22.84
C GLU A 704 9.08 10.79 21.52
N LYS A 705 9.77 11.94 21.51
CA LYS A 705 10.00 12.71 20.27
C LYS A 705 11.03 12.02 19.40
N ALA A 706 12.11 11.53 19.99
CA ALA A 706 13.16 10.78 19.29
C ALA A 706 12.65 9.47 18.69
N ALA A 707 11.64 8.84 19.31
CA ALA A 707 10.97 7.66 18.75
C ALA A 707 10.24 7.93 17.42
N ALA A 708 9.80 9.16 17.16
CA ALA A 708 9.13 9.52 15.91
C ALA A 708 10.10 9.88 14.78
N VAL A 709 11.39 9.98 15.05
CA VAL A 709 12.40 10.44 14.08
C VAL A 709 12.91 9.29 13.23
N SER A 710 12.85 9.44 11.91
CA SER A 710 13.60 8.61 10.96
C SER A 710 15.00 9.18 10.78
N LEU A 711 15.97 8.71 11.58
CA LEU A 711 17.33 9.24 11.57
C LEU A 711 18.02 9.08 10.21
N GLU A 712 17.81 7.95 9.52
CA GLU A 712 18.39 7.72 8.20
C GLU A 712 17.96 8.78 7.17
N ASN A 713 16.66 9.06 7.09
CA ASN A 713 16.13 10.08 6.18
C ASN A 713 16.65 11.47 6.55
N VAL A 714 16.70 11.80 7.84
CA VAL A 714 17.26 13.07 8.31
C VAL A 714 18.72 13.24 7.88
N LEU A 715 19.55 12.19 7.98
CA LEU A 715 20.95 12.25 7.55
C LEU A 715 21.08 12.41 6.02
N LEU A 716 20.22 11.74 5.25
CA LEU A 716 20.16 11.89 3.80
C LEU A 716 19.76 13.31 3.38
N ASP A 717 18.74 13.87 4.02
CA ASP A 717 18.28 15.25 3.76
C ASP A 717 19.37 16.27 4.07
N VAL A 718 20.10 16.11 5.19
CA VAL A 718 21.25 16.98 5.53
C VAL A 718 22.35 16.89 4.47
N LYS A 719 22.60 15.70 3.93
CA LYS A 719 23.58 15.48 2.86
C LYS A 719 23.14 16.15 1.55
N GLU A 720 21.87 16.03 1.19
CA GLU A 720 21.32 16.74 0.01
C GLU A 720 21.35 18.25 0.19
N LEU A 721 21.11 18.77 1.40
CA LEU A 721 21.31 20.18 1.69
C LEU A 721 22.76 20.63 1.46
N GLY A 722 23.72 19.77 1.83
CA GLY A 722 25.14 19.93 1.51
C GLY A 722 25.40 20.02 0.01
N ARG A 723 24.83 19.10 -0.76
CA ARG A 723 24.99 19.06 -2.23
C ARG A 723 24.34 20.28 -2.90
N GLY A 724 23.19 20.73 -2.42
CA GLY A 724 22.52 21.94 -2.89
C GLY A 724 23.33 23.22 -2.63
N MET A 725 23.96 23.33 -1.44
CA MET A 725 24.84 24.46 -1.13
C MET A 725 26.11 24.48 -2.01
N GLU A 726 26.69 23.30 -2.26
CA GLU A 726 27.81 23.16 -3.20
C GLU A 726 27.41 23.54 -4.64
N LEU A 727 26.18 23.24 -5.06
CA LEU A 727 25.67 23.68 -6.36
C LEU A 727 25.61 25.21 -6.47
N ILE A 728 25.15 25.91 -5.42
CA ILE A 728 25.18 27.38 -5.37
C ILE A 728 26.61 27.90 -5.42
N ARG A 729 27.53 27.29 -4.66
CA ARG A 729 28.95 27.69 -4.64
C ARG A 729 29.56 27.61 -6.04
N ARG A 730 29.30 26.52 -6.77
CA ARG A 730 29.75 26.35 -8.16
C ARG A 730 29.13 27.39 -9.09
N GLU A 731 27.84 27.69 -8.94
CA GLU A 731 27.16 28.70 -9.77
C GLU A 731 27.74 30.10 -9.54
N CYS A 732 27.95 30.47 -8.27
CA CYS A 732 28.50 31.76 -7.88
C CYS A 732 29.97 31.93 -8.30
N SER A 733 30.73 30.83 -8.38
CA SER A 733 32.11 30.84 -8.91
C SER A 733 32.16 31.05 -10.42
N LEU A 734 31.14 30.61 -11.16
CA LEU A 734 31.07 30.77 -12.62
C LEU A 734 30.55 32.16 -13.03
N ARG A 735 29.65 32.75 -12.24
CA ARG A 735 29.08 34.09 -12.48
C ARG A 735 28.82 34.82 -11.16
N ASP A 736 29.19 36.10 -11.11
CA ASP A 736 28.93 36.91 -9.92
C ASP A 736 27.43 37.28 -9.84
N HIS A 737 26.74 36.66 -8.88
CA HIS A 737 25.33 36.92 -8.59
C HIS A 737 25.20 37.37 -7.12
N SER A 738 24.90 38.65 -6.92
CA SER A 738 24.82 39.28 -5.59
C SER A 738 23.85 38.56 -4.63
N ILE A 739 22.72 38.06 -5.15
CA ILE A 739 21.71 37.31 -4.38
C ILE A 739 22.28 35.98 -3.88
N LEU A 740 22.96 35.21 -4.73
CA LEU A 740 23.55 33.92 -4.36
C LEU A 740 24.67 34.11 -3.32
N ARG A 741 25.51 35.13 -3.51
CA ARG A 741 26.58 35.48 -2.55
C ARG A 741 26.01 35.90 -1.20
N SER A 742 24.98 36.74 -1.19
CA SER A 742 24.30 37.14 0.04
C SER A 742 23.67 35.93 0.75
N PHE A 743 23.08 35.01 -0.01
CA PHE A 743 22.50 33.78 0.54
C PHE A 743 23.56 32.86 1.15
N LEU A 744 24.68 32.62 0.45
CA LEU A 744 25.80 31.82 0.95
C LEU A 744 26.31 32.36 2.28
N ASN A 745 26.64 33.66 2.33
CA ASN A 745 27.17 34.29 3.54
C ASN A 745 26.21 34.20 4.74
N ALA A 746 24.89 34.22 4.51
CA ALA A 746 23.90 34.18 5.58
C ALA A 746 23.57 32.76 6.08
N ASN A 747 23.85 31.72 5.29
CA ASN A 747 23.31 30.37 5.51
C ASN A 747 24.35 29.25 5.57
N GLU A 748 25.57 29.46 5.07
CA GLU A 748 26.65 28.47 5.11
C GLU A 748 26.97 28.05 6.56
N GLY A 749 27.10 29.00 7.47
CA GLY A 749 27.31 28.70 8.89
C GLY A 749 26.13 27.96 9.57
N LYS A 750 24.90 28.09 9.05
CA LYS A 750 23.74 27.33 9.56
C LYS A 750 23.80 25.88 9.10
N LEU A 751 24.19 25.66 7.84
CA LEU A 751 24.38 24.32 7.29
C LEU A 751 25.53 23.59 7.98
N ASP A 752 26.65 24.26 8.24
CA ASP A 752 27.79 23.69 8.96
C ASP A 752 27.41 23.21 10.36
N ARG A 753 26.57 23.98 11.06
CA ARG A 753 26.02 23.57 12.37
C ARG A 753 25.13 22.35 12.23
N LEU A 754 24.21 22.35 11.27
CA LEU A 754 23.32 21.22 11.01
C LEU A 754 24.10 19.94 10.69
N GLN A 755 25.16 20.02 9.88
CA GLN A 755 26.02 18.88 9.55
C GLN A 755 26.79 18.34 10.76
N LYS A 756 27.27 19.23 11.65
CA LYS A 756 27.90 18.82 12.92
C LYS A 756 26.92 18.15 13.86
N ASP A 757 25.71 18.71 13.97
CA ASP A 757 24.63 18.14 14.79
C ASP A 757 24.18 16.78 14.22
N ALA A 758 24.10 16.64 12.89
CA ALA A 758 23.78 15.37 12.23
C ALA A 758 24.78 14.27 12.57
N LYS A 759 26.08 14.57 12.45
CA LYS A 759 27.16 13.66 12.82
C LYS A 759 27.10 13.30 14.31
N THR A 760 26.88 14.29 15.17
CA THR A 760 26.79 14.08 16.62
C THR A 760 25.56 13.26 16.99
N ALA A 761 24.42 13.47 16.32
CA ALA A 761 23.20 12.68 16.51
C ALA A 761 23.41 11.22 16.13
N GLU A 762 24.04 10.97 14.97
CA GLU A 762 24.39 9.63 14.50
C GLU A 762 25.33 8.92 15.49
N GLU A 763 26.41 9.57 15.90
CA GLU A 763 27.37 9.02 16.86
C GLU A 763 26.73 8.75 18.23
N ALA A 764 25.93 9.70 18.75
CA ALA A 764 25.24 9.55 20.03
C ALA A 764 24.24 8.39 19.99
N TYR A 765 23.44 8.30 18.92
CA TYR A 765 22.48 7.21 18.72
C TYR A 765 23.18 5.86 18.62
N ASN A 766 24.16 5.75 17.73
CA ASN A 766 24.94 4.53 17.54
C ASN A 766 25.61 4.06 18.84
N THR A 767 26.04 5.01 19.66
CA THR A 767 26.65 4.68 20.95
C THR A 767 25.63 4.18 21.97
N VAL A 768 24.46 4.80 22.09
CA VAL A 768 23.45 4.35 23.06
C VAL A 768 22.86 3.00 22.67
N VAL A 769 22.64 2.74 21.38
CA VAL A 769 22.10 1.44 20.92
C VAL A 769 23.07 0.30 21.24
N ARG A 770 24.37 0.48 20.94
CA ARG A 770 25.41 -0.49 21.31
C ARG A 770 25.55 -0.64 22.82
N TYR A 771 25.40 0.45 23.57
CA TYR A 771 25.49 0.44 25.04
C TYR A 771 24.42 -0.47 25.69
N PHE A 772 23.25 -0.58 25.10
CA PHE A 772 22.19 -1.49 25.55
C PHE A 772 22.19 -2.86 24.84
N GLY A 773 23.26 -3.19 24.11
CA GLY A 773 23.46 -4.50 23.49
C GLY A 773 22.66 -4.74 22.22
N GLU A 774 22.17 -3.69 21.56
CA GLU A 774 21.50 -3.75 20.26
C GLU A 774 22.42 -3.28 19.12
N SER A 775 22.01 -3.53 17.86
CA SER A 775 22.77 -3.11 16.68
C SER A 775 22.13 -1.86 16.06
N PRO A 776 22.86 -0.74 15.94
CA PRO A 776 22.31 0.46 15.32
C PRO A 776 22.03 0.32 13.83
N LYS A 777 22.58 -0.73 13.18
CA LYS A 777 22.29 -1.02 11.77
C LYS A 777 20.91 -1.65 11.56
N THR A 778 20.36 -2.30 12.59
CA THR A 778 19.09 -3.04 12.49
C THR A 778 18.00 -2.45 13.39
N THR A 779 18.37 -1.60 14.35
CA THR A 779 17.43 -0.97 15.28
C THR A 779 17.39 0.53 15.03
N PRO A 780 16.35 1.07 14.38
CA PRO A 780 16.15 2.52 14.24
C PRO A 780 15.56 3.15 15.52
N PRO A 781 15.61 4.49 15.67
CA PRO A 781 15.07 5.20 16.83
C PRO A 781 13.61 4.85 17.14
N SER A 782 12.81 4.60 16.09
CA SER A 782 11.40 4.20 16.14
C SER A 782 11.15 2.81 16.72
N VAL A 783 12.19 2.00 16.90
CA VAL A 783 12.11 0.72 17.60
C VAL A 783 12.78 0.82 18.97
N PHE A 784 13.94 1.49 19.04
CA PHE A 784 14.74 1.59 20.26
C PHE A 784 14.09 2.41 21.37
N PHE A 785 13.73 3.67 21.09
CA PHE A 785 13.21 4.59 22.12
C PHE A 785 11.82 4.21 22.67
N PRO A 786 10.89 3.63 21.88
CA PRO A 786 9.60 3.16 22.39
C PRO A 786 9.69 2.14 23.51
N VAL A 787 10.74 1.31 23.58
CA VAL A 787 10.90 0.35 24.68
C VAL A 787 10.97 1.09 26.03
N PHE A 788 11.77 2.16 26.10
CA PHE A 788 11.84 3.00 27.30
C PHE A 788 10.54 3.76 27.54
N ALA A 789 9.90 4.30 26.51
CA ALA A 789 8.64 5.02 26.65
C ALA A 789 7.52 4.13 27.21
N ARG A 790 7.39 2.89 26.70
CA ARG A 790 6.46 1.88 27.22
C ARG A 790 6.78 1.51 28.66
N PHE A 791 8.04 1.22 28.97
CA PHE A 791 8.48 0.88 30.33
C PHE A 791 8.15 2.01 31.33
N ILE A 792 8.46 3.27 30.99
CA ILE A 792 8.16 4.44 31.83
C ILE A 792 6.66 4.58 32.05
N ARG A 793 5.85 4.44 30.98
CA ARG A 793 4.40 4.54 31.05
C ARG A 793 3.82 3.46 31.97
N SER A 794 4.22 2.21 31.76
CA SER A 794 3.79 1.07 32.57
C SER A 794 4.21 1.23 34.04
N TYR A 795 5.44 1.68 34.29
CA TYR A 795 5.92 1.91 35.65
C TYR A 795 5.11 3.01 36.37
N LYS A 796 4.82 4.12 35.69
CA LYS A 796 3.99 5.20 36.25
C LYS A 796 2.59 4.72 36.62
N VAL A 797 1.98 3.89 35.77
CA VAL A 797 0.66 3.28 36.05
C VAL A 797 0.74 2.40 37.30
N CYS A 798 1.68 1.45 37.35
CA CYS A 798 1.84 0.56 38.50
C CYS A 798 2.10 1.32 39.81
N LYS A 799 2.89 2.40 39.77
CA LYS A 799 3.17 3.25 40.95
C LYS A 799 1.91 3.93 41.48
N LEU A 800 0.97 4.30 40.61
CA LEU A 800 -0.24 5.03 40.97
C LEU A 800 -1.37 4.12 41.44
N GLU A 801 -1.31 2.80 41.24
CA GLU A 801 -2.37 1.91 41.71
C GLU A 801 -2.48 1.88 43.25
N PRO A 802 -3.71 1.82 43.82
CA PRO A 802 -3.94 1.86 45.27
C PRO A 802 -3.19 0.79 46.07
N THR A 803 -2.97 -0.38 45.45
CA THR A 803 -2.20 -1.51 45.99
C THR A 803 -0.74 -1.14 46.28
N CYS A 804 -0.16 -0.21 45.53
CA CYS A 804 1.19 0.33 45.74
C CYS A 804 1.19 1.60 46.62
N GLN A 805 0.02 2.17 46.95
CA GLN A 805 -0.12 3.38 47.77
C GLN A 805 -0.30 3.07 49.27
N SER A 806 -0.90 1.93 49.63
CA SER A 806 -1.05 1.50 51.02
C SER A 806 0.29 1.09 51.66
N PRO A 807 0.57 1.45 52.94
CA PRO A 807 1.70 0.86 53.68
C PRO A 807 1.49 -0.65 53.79
N PRO A 808 2.52 -1.49 53.56
CA PRO A 808 2.34 -2.93 53.62
C PRO A 808 1.94 -3.33 55.04
N LYS A 809 0.86 -4.10 55.17
CA LYS A 809 0.72 -4.98 56.33
C LYS A 809 1.89 -5.97 56.24
N CYS A 810 2.77 -5.97 57.24
CA CYS A 810 3.92 -6.87 57.34
C CYS A 810 3.55 -8.28 56.81
N PHE A 811 4.19 -8.70 55.72
CA PHE A 811 4.25 -10.12 55.39
C PHE A 811 5.40 -10.72 56.22
N PRO A 812 5.13 -11.58 57.22
CA PRO A 812 6.19 -12.26 57.92
C PRO A 812 6.76 -13.34 57.00
N PHE A 813 7.94 -13.09 56.43
CA PHE A 813 8.79 -14.17 55.96
C PHE A 813 9.49 -14.77 57.19
N GLN A 814 8.84 -15.71 57.86
CA GLN A 814 9.54 -16.68 58.70
C GLN A 814 10.32 -17.60 57.76
N LEU A 815 11.65 -17.47 57.76
CA LEU A 815 12.52 -18.53 57.30
C LEU A 815 12.25 -19.76 58.18
N CYS A 816 11.70 -20.83 57.60
CA CYS A 816 11.73 -22.14 58.22
C CYS A 816 13.19 -22.62 58.26
N ASP A 817 13.76 -22.61 59.47
CA ASP A 817 14.91 -23.43 59.83
C ASP A 817 14.49 -24.91 59.78
N SER A 818 15.07 -25.67 58.85
CA SER A 818 15.21 -27.13 59.00
C SER A 818 16.40 -27.62 58.17
N HIS A 819 17.40 -28.11 58.90
CA HIS A 819 18.71 -28.60 58.47
C HIS A 819 18.74 -29.49 57.22
N ALA A 820 19.68 -29.22 56.30
CA ALA A 820 20.74 -30.17 55.92
C ALA A 820 21.75 -29.57 54.90
N ARG A 821 23.02 -29.50 55.34
CA ARG A 821 24.30 -29.53 54.59
C ARG A 821 24.71 -28.32 53.71
N GLN A 822 25.63 -27.52 54.25
CA GLN A 822 26.70 -26.81 53.50
C GLN A 822 27.70 -27.84 52.91
N PRO A 823 28.55 -27.53 51.90
CA PRO A 823 29.22 -26.23 51.58
C PRO A 823 29.05 -25.82 50.09
N THR A 824 29.33 -24.62 49.55
CA THR A 824 30.39 -23.61 49.75
C THR A 824 29.83 -22.23 49.32
N ARG A 825 29.70 -21.30 50.27
CA ARG A 825 29.41 -19.88 50.03
C ARG A 825 30.71 -19.10 50.26
N GLN A 826 31.58 -19.03 49.26
CA GLN A 826 32.76 -18.13 49.24
C GLN A 826 33.41 -18.21 47.86
N ARG A 827 33.03 -17.32 46.93
CA ARG A 827 33.89 -16.84 45.83
C ARG A 827 33.28 -15.78 44.90
N VAL A 828 31.98 -15.51 44.95
CA VAL A 828 31.37 -14.57 43.98
C VAL A 828 31.07 -13.17 44.56
N VAL A 829 31.01 -13.02 45.90
CA VAL A 829 30.70 -11.71 46.53
C VAL A 829 31.95 -10.87 46.85
N GLN A 830 33.15 -11.47 46.83
CA GLN A 830 34.38 -10.76 47.20
C GLN A 830 35.01 -9.98 46.03
N LEU A 831 34.86 -10.43 44.77
CA LEU A 831 35.49 -9.78 43.62
C LEU A 831 34.84 -8.45 43.20
N SER A 832 33.59 -8.20 43.59
CA SER A 832 32.91 -6.93 43.29
C SER A 832 33.16 -5.85 44.33
N LEU A 833 33.54 -6.23 45.57
CA LEU A 833 33.83 -5.28 46.65
C LEU A 833 35.31 -4.85 46.66
N ASP A 834 36.23 -5.70 46.18
CA ASP A 834 37.65 -5.35 46.08
C ASP A 834 37.97 -4.41 44.89
N PHE A 835 37.12 -4.38 43.86
CA PHE A 835 37.26 -3.44 42.73
C PHE A 835 36.79 -2.02 43.07
N LEU A 836 35.90 -1.87 44.05
CA LEU A 836 35.39 -0.58 44.52
C LEU A 836 36.36 0.10 45.50
N ASN A 837 37.19 -0.65 46.23
CA ASN A 837 38.19 -0.09 47.15
C ASN A 837 39.52 0.31 46.46
N LEU A 838 39.79 -0.16 45.24
CA LEU A 838 40.99 0.19 44.47
C LEU A 838 40.87 1.48 43.65
N LEU A 839 39.68 2.08 43.58
CA LEU A 839 39.44 3.34 42.84
C LEU A 839 39.34 4.59 43.74
N SER A 840 39.53 4.45 45.06
CA SER A 840 39.40 5.59 46.00
C SER A 840 40.70 5.99 46.72
N THR A 841 41.86 5.45 46.33
CA THR A 841 43.16 5.87 46.90
C THR A 841 44.23 6.04 45.82
N ALA A 842 44.30 7.24 45.23
CA ALA A 842 45.48 7.73 44.53
C ALA A 842 45.74 9.18 44.99
N PRO A 843 46.96 9.53 45.47
CA PRO A 843 47.28 10.87 45.95
C PRO A 843 47.54 11.83 44.77
N PRO A 844 47.45 13.16 44.98
CA PRO A 844 47.80 14.12 43.96
C PRO A 844 49.33 14.35 43.96
N CYS A 845 49.98 14.27 42.81
CA CYS A 845 51.29 14.90 42.63
C CYS A 845 51.48 15.28 41.15
N GLY A 846 51.80 16.56 40.94
CA GLY A 846 52.03 17.15 39.62
C GLY A 846 53.49 17.09 39.17
N GLN A 847 53.69 17.67 37.98
CA GLN A 847 54.94 18.21 37.39
C GLN A 847 56.24 17.39 37.55
N GLU A 848 56.80 16.93 36.43
CA GLU A 848 58.07 17.45 35.90
C GLU A 848 58.44 16.85 34.53
N ARG A 849 58.86 17.75 33.63
CA ARG A 849 59.54 17.64 32.33
C ARG A 849 58.77 17.15 31.09
#